data_AF-A0A7C7UNE8-F1
#
_entry.id   AF-A0A7C7UNE8-F1
#
_cell.length_a   1.000
_cell.length_b   1.000
_cell.length_c   1.000
_cell.angle_alpha   90.00
_cell.angle_beta   90.00
_cell.angle_gamma   90.00
#
_symmetry.space_group_name_H-M   'P 1'
#
loop_
_entity.id
_entity.type
_entity.pdbx_description
1 polymer ?
#
loop_
_entity_poly.entity_id
_entity_poly.type
_entity_poly.pdbx_seq_one_letter_code
_entity_poly.pdbx_strand_id
1 'polypeptide(L)'
;FIFGTPLYAVLFYAFPGINQLHSPFRWVFPYTFSVAVLAGIGADHLARTRAPELWAEDGRRRPPWWLRWLCLQSKPSAITVTAGLAFWSGLAALAALLLSRVFYPRIAPVVEKVFRSLAKAPEAFPDARAFYSYELRNLLLFSLLLVAGAIVLRISRCPIYLPPRLGRRPVWEPLALAVLVLDLFAFGYGFNPRADPRLFQFKPPVVDFLEQDKSLWRFTTFVGPGEKTFNANVGMYYGLYDVRGYDSIFPKQYADYMSLIEEQDELLYNRIAPLSEYPSLDSRLLDLLNVKYVLTTQHIPNPGYRLVYDEEIKVYENEDYLPRAFVVPRARVVADPEQRAEELKHFDPLEYVILEEEAEGVDERQRTEVISHPVITGYTINEVLIDVEMAGEGWLVLADSCFPGWKAYVRPPGAGEREETQVPIYRADGNFRAVHLSSGAHTVRFKYAPRSFQLGLFVSFIAGVVTCLLAANWLWGRFYRESDEDSVIKRVAKNSLTPMSLSLLNKGIDFAFAMLRLRILAPMGEGRYAFAISFIGYFEILTIFGLGTLLTREVAKDRDQANRYLNNTLALRVMLWLAVLPLIGLGILLYTRFGGLTGDAATAIVLFALGLFFGNVADALSAVFNAYEKMEYPAIISTVTTVLKVSLGAGVLLLGWGFVGLAGVSVIGNLFTVAVLLALVARHCFRPHLGTDIEFAFQRQMLNISFPLMINHLLATIFFRIDILLLKPMKGDAAVGYYGAALKYIDGLNVIPSFFTIAIFPLMSRYAASARESLLRAYILSLRLLLMLALPVAVGTPFIARELILILGGGEYLPHSMIALQLLIGFFPFSCINQVTQYVLIALDQQRFLTKAFMIGVAFNLIANLIFIPKYSYQAAAVIAILSEIVLLIPFYYCVRRNLAPIPWLSIVWRPALASALMGAVMWLLEDLNVLLLIPSAAVVYFVALIAVGAFGGEEMGLLKRLFPVEWSLF
;
A
#
# COMPACT_ATOMS: atom_id res chain seq x y z
N PHE A 1 16.51 29.69 10.02
CA PHE A 1 15.43 29.04 10.81
C PHE A 1 14.33 30.08 11.08
N ILE A 2 13.06 29.71 10.89
CA ILE A 2 11.91 30.64 11.09
C ILE A 2 11.59 30.88 12.58
N PHE A 3 12.09 30.00 13.47
CA PHE A 3 11.91 30.10 14.92
C PHE A 3 12.53 31.40 15.46
N GLY A 4 11.75 32.14 16.26
CA GLY A 4 12.15 33.44 16.79
C GLY A 4 11.87 34.64 15.88
N THR A 5 11.29 34.44 14.69
CA THR A 5 10.85 35.56 13.84
C THR A 5 9.48 36.12 14.29
N PRO A 6 9.18 37.40 14.03
CA PRO A 6 7.84 37.96 14.28
C PRO A 6 6.74 37.20 13.53
N LEU A 7 7.04 36.70 12.32
CA LEU A 7 6.13 35.86 11.54
C LEU A 7 5.80 34.55 12.26
N TYR A 8 6.80 33.92 12.88
CA TYR A 8 6.59 32.73 13.71
C TYR A 8 5.69 33.02 14.90
N ALA A 9 5.90 34.14 15.60
CA ALA A 9 5.05 34.51 16.74
C ALA A 9 3.58 34.70 16.33
N VAL A 10 3.34 35.35 15.19
CA VAL A 10 1.98 35.52 14.64
C VAL A 10 1.37 34.17 14.25
N LEU A 11 2.10 33.34 13.50
CA LEU A 11 1.58 32.05 13.04
C LEU A 11 1.33 31.07 14.20
N PHE A 12 2.20 31.07 15.22
CA PHE A 12 2.14 30.11 16.31
C PHE A 12 1.20 30.52 17.45
N TYR A 13 1.23 31.80 17.85
CA TYR A 13 0.46 32.28 18.99
C TYR A 13 -0.88 32.94 18.61
N ALA A 14 -1.04 33.48 17.39
CA ALA A 14 -2.29 34.17 17.02
C ALA A 14 -3.37 33.23 16.45
N PHE A 15 -3.00 32.04 15.96
CA PHE A 15 -3.96 31.10 15.39
C PHE A 15 -4.38 30.03 16.40
N PRO A 16 -5.69 29.85 16.65
CA PRO A 16 -6.19 28.90 17.64
C PRO A 16 -5.80 27.45 17.28
N GLY A 17 -5.36 26.69 18.28
CA GLY A 17 -4.97 25.29 18.14
C GLY A 17 -3.55 25.05 17.62
N ILE A 18 -2.88 26.06 17.07
CA ILE A 18 -1.49 25.92 16.58
C ILE A 18 -0.49 25.80 17.75
N ASN A 19 -0.72 26.55 18.82
CA ASN A 19 0.09 26.51 20.03
C ASN A 19 0.01 25.19 20.83
N GLN A 20 -0.92 24.29 20.48
CA GLN A 20 -0.99 22.93 21.06
C GLN A 20 0.17 22.05 20.59
N LEU A 21 0.88 22.46 19.52
CA LEU A 21 2.06 21.78 19.03
C LEU A 21 3.26 22.21 19.88
N HIS A 22 3.53 21.47 20.97
CA HIS A 22 4.64 21.73 21.91
C HIS A 22 6.03 21.85 21.24
N SER A 23 6.18 21.37 20.00
CA SER A 23 7.40 21.52 19.21
C SER A 23 7.11 22.24 17.87
N PRO A 24 7.78 23.37 17.60
CA PRO A 24 7.54 24.16 16.40
C PRO A 24 8.13 23.54 15.12
N PHE A 25 8.95 22.49 15.25
CA PHE A 25 9.44 21.68 14.13
C PHE A 25 8.31 21.08 13.28
N ARG A 26 7.11 20.92 13.84
CA ARG A 26 5.94 20.37 13.14
C ARG A 26 5.41 21.28 12.02
N TRP A 27 5.76 22.57 12.01
CA TRP A 27 5.44 23.50 10.93
C TRP A 27 6.40 23.47 9.75
N VAL A 28 7.56 22.82 9.89
CA VAL A 28 8.57 22.78 8.83
C VAL A 28 8.01 22.08 7.59
N PHE A 29 7.24 21.00 7.76
CA PHE A 29 6.64 20.29 6.62
C PHE A 29 5.64 21.15 5.81
N PRO A 30 4.54 21.67 6.40
CA PRO A 30 3.59 22.49 5.64
C PRO A 30 4.23 23.76 5.08
N TYR A 31 5.15 24.39 5.84
CA TYR A 31 5.92 25.52 5.33
C TYR A 31 6.77 25.15 4.10
N THR A 32 7.54 24.05 4.18
CA THR A 32 8.39 23.58 3.08
C THR A 32 7.56 23.21 1.86
N PHE A 33 6.41 22.57 2.07
CA PHE A 33 5.46 22.26 1.00
C PHE A 33 4.92 23.53 0.34
N SER A 34 4.46 24.51 1.12
CA SER A 34 3.97 25.80 0.58
C SER A 34 5.06 26.52 -0.21
N VAL A 35 6.30 26.55 0.30
CA VAL A 35 7.45 27.15 -0.40
C VAL A 35 7.74 26.40 -1.71
N ALA A 36 7.70 25.07 -1.72
CA ALA A 36 7.89 24.26 -2.92
C ALA A 36 6.78 24.51 -3.97
N VAL A 37 5.52 24.62 -3.55
CA VAL A 37 4.41 24.98 -4.44
C VAL A 37 4.60 26.38 -5.03
N LEU A 38 4.96 27.37 -4.22
CA LEU A 38 5.26 28.73 -4.69
C LEU A 38 6.45 28.74 -5.66
N ALA A 39 7.49 27.93 -5.41
CA ALA A 39 8.61 27.76 -6.32
C ALA A 39 8.18 27.13 -7.65
N GLY A 40 7.30 26.12 -7.62
CA GLY A 40 6.71 25.51 -8.81
C GLY A 40 5.86 26.48 -9.64
N ILE A 41 5.02 27.29 -8.97
CA ILE A 41 4.27 28.38 -9.61
C ILE A 41 5.23 29.41 -10.22
N GLY A 42 6.29 29.75 -9.50
CA GLY A 42 7.35 30.62 -10.00
C GLY A 42 8.04 30.06 -11.25
N ALA A 43 8.34 28.76 -11.28
CA ALA A 43 8.94 28.09 -12.43
C ALA A 43 8.00 28.06 -13.65
N ASP A 44 6.71 27.79 -13.45
CA ASP A 44 5.70 27.87 -14.52
C ASP A 44 5.56 29.30 -15.05
N HIS A 45 5.53 30.29 -14.16
CA HIS A 45 5.53 31.69 -14.55
C HIS A 45 6.80 32.07 -15.34
N LEU A 46 7.99 31.58 -14.94
CA LEU A 46 9.23 31.77 -15.68
C LEU A 46 9.15 31.17 -17.09
N ALA A 47 8.57 29.97 -17.24
CA ALA A 47 8.41 29.30 -18.52
C ALA A 47 7.45 30.05 -19.47
N ARG A 48 6.29 30.50 -18.96
CA ARG A 48 5.26 31.19 -19.75
C ARG A 48 5.66 32.59 -20.19
N THR A 49 6.44 33.31 -19.38
CA THR A 49 6.86 34.69 -19.65
C THR A 49 8.07 34.79 -20.59
N ARG A 50 8.53 33.68 -21.16
CA ARG A 50 9.68 33.65 -22.08
C ARG A 50 9.26 34.11 -23.48
N ALA A 51 9.12 35.42 -23.67
CA ALA A 51 8.88 36.01 -24.98
C ALA A 51 10.20 36.16 -25.77
N PRO A 52 10.30 35.63 -27.02
CA PRO A 52 11.42 35.89 -27.93
C PRO A 52 11.56 37.37 -28.35
N GLU A 53 10.50 38.17 -28.21
CA GLU A 53 10.36 39.51 -28.79
C GLU A 53 11.11 40.63 -28.03
N LEU A 54 11.78 40.33 -26.92
CA LEU A 54 12.46 41.34 -26.10
C LEU A 54 13.79 41.86 -26.68
N TRP A 55 14.17 41.39 -27.87
CA TRP A 55 15.40 41.79 -28.58
C TRP A 55 15.12 42.70 -29.79
N ALA A 56 13.88 43.19 -29.95
CA ALA A 56 13.62 44.33 -30.81
C ALA A 56 14.16 45.62 -30.13
N GLU A 57 14.98 46.36 -30.88
CA GLU A 57 15.45 47.71 -30.54
C GLU A 57 14.27 48.70 -30.57
N ASP A 58 13.47 48.70 -29.51
CA ASP A 58 12.50 49.77 -29.31
C ASP A 58 13.26 50.97 -28.73
N GLY A 59 13.27 52.09 -29.47
CA GLY A 59 14.05 53.32 -29.25
C GLY A 59 13.74 54.12 -27.98
N ARG A 60 13.42 53.45 -26.86
CA ARG A 60 13.23 54.09 -25.55
C ARG A 60 14.58 54.37 -24.87
N ARG A 61 14.62 55.46 -24.10
CA ARG A 61 15.78 55.94 -23.33
C ARG A 61 16.49 54.79 -22.61
N ARG A 62 17.82 54.70 -22.77
CA ARG A 62 18.66 53.70 -22.09
C ARG A 62 18.49 53.84 -20.58
N PRO A 63 18.22 52.75 -19.83
CA PRO A 63 18.13 52.80 -18.38
C PRO A 63 19.48 53.27 -17.79
N PRO A 64 19.45 53.94 -16.62
CA PRO A 64 20.66 54.47 -16.00
C PRO A 64 21.64 53.33 -15.67
N TRP A 65 22.94 53.67 -15.63
CA TRP A 65 24.04 52.70 -15.52
C TRP A 65 23.92 51.80 -14.29
N TRP A 66 23.46 52.33 -13.15
CA TRP A 66 23.27 51.58 -11.91
C TRP A 66 22.17 50.52 -12.04
N LEU A 67 21.10 50.81 -12.79
CA LEU A 67 20.00 49.87 -13.02
C LEU A 67 20.43 48.75 -13.98
N ARG A 68 21.29 49.07 -14.96
CA ARG A 68 21.90 48.07 -15.85
C ARG A 68 22.88 47.17 -15.11
N TRP A 69 23.67 47.73 -14.20
CA TRP A 69 24.59 46.97 -13.36
C TRP A 69 23.83 46.07 -12.39
N LEU A 70 22.77 46.60 -11.76
CA LEU A 70 21.86 45.84 -10.91
C LEU A 70 21.23 44.68 -11.70
N CYS A 71 20.69 44.92 -12.89
CA CYS A 71 20.02 43.89 -13.68
C CYS A 71 20.97 43.03 -14.53
N LEU A 72 22.27 42.94 -14.23
CA LEU A 72 23.24 42.10 -14.97
C LEU A 72 23.21 42.35 -16.50
N GLN A 73 23.20 43.64 -16.87
CA GLN A 73 23.14 44.16 -18.23
C GLN A 73 21.88 43.76 -19.03
N SER A 74 20.82 43.32 -18.36
CA SER A 74 19.54 42.98 -19.00
C SER A 74 18.48 44.09 -18.86
N LYS A 75 17.42 44.03 -19.68
CA LYS A 75 16.27 44.94 -19.55
C LYS A 75 15.61 44.73 -18.17
N PRO A 76 15.33 45.80 -17.41
CA PRO A 76 14.79 45.69 -16.06
C PRO A 76 13.41 45.04 -16.09
N SER A 77 13.24 44.00 -15.28
CA SER A 77 12.01 43.26 -15.03
C SER A 77 12.08 42.72 -13.60
N ALA A 78 10.94 42.32 -13.02
CA ALA A 78 10.94 41.74 -11.68
C ALA A 78 11.93 40.56 -11.57
N ILE A 79 12.02 39.72 -12.59
CA ILE A 79 12.93 38.56 -12.62
C ILE A 79 14.40 38.99 -12.68
N THR A 80 14.75 39.98 -13.50
CA THR A 80 16.15 40.41 -13.67
C THR A 80 16.64 41.29 -12.52
N VAL A 81 15.76 42.05 -11.88
CA VAL A 81 16.04 42.78 -10.64
C VAL A 81 16.27 41.78 -9.51
N THR A 82 15.41 40.77 -9.35
CA THR A 82 15.60 39.71 -8.34
C THR A 82 16.88 38.91 -8.58
N ALA A 83 17.16 38.53 -9.83
CA ALA A 83 18.42 37.86 -10.20
C ALA A 83 19.63 38.73 -9.86
N GLY A 84 19.56 40.03 -10.16
CA GLY A 84 20.58 41.01 -9.85
C GLY A 84 20.87 41.14 -8.36
N LEU A 85 19.83 41.36 -7.55
CA LEU A 85 19.93 41.48 -6.10
C LEU A 85 20.51 40.20 -5.49
N ALA A 86 20.03 39.02 -5.89
CA ALA A 86 20.54 37.74 -5.41
C ALA A 86 22.02 37.52 -5.79
N PHE A 87 22.40 37.85 -7.03
CA PHE A 87 23.78 37.71 -7.49
C PHE A 87 24.75 38.60 -6.70
N TRP A 88 24.45 39.89 -6.60
CA TRP A 88 25.33 40.85 -5.94
C TRP A 88 25.38 40.65 -4.42
N SER A 89 24.26 40.31 -3.78
CA SER A 89 24.26 39.98 -2.35
C SER A 89 25.03 38.69 -2.05
N GLY A 90 24.89 37.66 -2.89
CA GLY A 90 25.66 36.43 -2.77
C GLY A 90 27.17 36.66 -2.94
N LEU A 91 27.59 37.45 -3.95
CA LEU A 91 29.00 37.82 -4.12
C LEU A 91 29.54 38.65 -2.95
N ALA A 92 28.76 39.63 -2.46
CA ALA A 92 29.15 40.43 -1.30
C ALA A 92 29.31 39.56 -0.05
N ALA A 93 28.42 38.58 0.17
CA ALA A 93 28.52 37.63 1.25
C ALA A 93 29.75 36.72 1.11
N LEU A 94 30.05 36.20 -0.08
CA LEU A 94 31.27 35.42 -0.34
C LEU A 94 32.54 36.23 -0.03
N ALA A 95 32.59 37.50 -0.47
CA ALA A 95 33.70 38.40 -0.16
C ALA A 95 33.81 38.67 1.34
N ALA A 96 32.68 38.92 2.02
CA ALA A 96 32.65 39.13 3.46
C ALA A 96 33.12 37.88 4.24
N LEU A 97 32.71 36.68 3.83
CA LEU A 97 33.15 35.43 4.45
C LEU A 97 34.66 35.21 4.25
N LEU A 98 35.18 35.45 3.05
CA LEU A 98 36.61 35.38 2.77
C LEU A 98 37.40 36.38 3.64
N LEU A 99 36.96 37.64 3.68
CA LEU A 99 37.59 38.67 4.51
C LEU A 99 37.51 38.33 5.99
N SER A 100 36.37 37.79 6.46
CA SER A 100 36.21 37.34 7.84
C SER A 100 37.21 36.25 8.20
N ARG A 101 37.50 35.35 7.26
CA ARG A 101 38.43 34.23 7.46
C ARG A 101 39.88 34.67 7.43
N VAL A 102 40.23 35.61 6.55
CA VAL A 102 41.57 36.19 6.42
C VAL A 102 41.90 37.07 7.62
N PHE A 103 40.95 37.89 8.08
CA PHE A 103 41.12 38.82 9.19
C PHE A 103 40.52 38.30 10.50
N TYR A 104 40.40 36.97 10.67
CA TYR A 104 39.79 36.35 11.84
C TYR A 104 40.30 36.90 13.18
N PRO A 105 41.63 37.10 13.40
CA PRO A 105 42.13 37.64 14.67
C PRO A 105 41.55 39.02 15.03
N ARG A 106 41.20 39.84 14.04
CA ARG A 106 40.61 41.17 14.26
C ARG A 106 39.11 41.12 14.55
N ILE A 107 38.41 40.11 14.03
CA ILE A 107 36.96 39.95 14.21
C ILE A 107 36.61 38.99 15.34
N ALA A 108 37.56 38.21 15.86
CA ALA A 108 37.34 37.25 16.95
C ALA A 108 36.61 37.84 18.17
N PRO A 109 36.89 39.08 18.63
CA PRO A 109 36.13 39.69 19.73
C PRO A 109 34.65 39.93 19.38
N VAL A 110 34.36 40.25 18.11
CA VAL A 110 32.98 40.43 17.62
C VAL A 110 32.28 39.08 17.53
N VAL A 111 32.97 38.05 17.04
CA VAL A 111 32.46 36.67 16.98
C VAL A 111 32.14 36.17 18.40
N GLU A 112 33.02 36.39 19.37
CA GLU A 112 32.80 36.06 20.79
C GLU A 112 31.57 36.79 21.36
N LYS A 113 31.42 38.08 21.04
CA LYS A 113 30.25 38.86 21.46
C LYS A 113 28.96 38.30 20.86
N VAL A 114 28.98 37.97 19.56
CA VAL A 114 27.83 37.36 18.88
C VAL A 114 27.51 36.00 19.50
N PHE A 115 28.52 35.15 19.68
CA PHE A 115 28.41 33.83 20.32
C PHE A 115 27.77 33.92 21.71
N ARG A 116 28.22 34.83 22.57
CA ARG A 116 27.63 35.03 23.91
C ARG A 116 26.25 35.68 23.89
N SER A 117 25.95 36.48 22.87
CA SER A 117 24.64 37.13 22.73
C SER A 117 23.54 36.22 22.18
N LEU A 118 23.93 35.12 21.51
CA LEU A 118 22.99 34.15 20.96
C LEU A 118 22.62 33.13 22.03
N ALA A 119 21.34 33.08 22.36
CA ALA A 119 20.81 32.12 23.33
C ALA A 119 21.19 30.67 22.93
N LYS A 120 21.65 29.89 23.92
CA LYS A 120 22.10 28.50 23.79
C LYS A 120 23.34 28.23 22.94
N ALA A 121 23.91 29.23 22.26
CA ALA A 121 25.15 29.01 21.51
C ALA A 121 26.31 28.53 22.43
N PRO A 122 26.50 29.07 23.65
CA PRO A 122 27.48 28.55 24.61
C PRO A 122 27.21 27.15 25.15
N GLU A 123 25.95 26.69 25.09
CA GLU A 123 25.59 25.31 25.47
C GLU A 123 25.85 24.33 24.31
N ALA A 124 25.75 24.81 23.06
CA ALA A 124 25.83 23.99 21.86
C ALA A 124 27.25 23.84 21.29
N PHE A 125 28.13 24.82 21.53
CA PHE A 125 29.50 24.81 21.01
C PHE A 125 30.51 25.00 22.15
N PRO A 126 31.67 24.31 22.09
CA PRO A 126 32.69 24.40 23.13
C PRO A 126 33.33 25.80 23.22
N ASP A 127 33.36 26.55 22.11
CA ASP A 127 33.87 27.93 22.07
C ASP A 127 33.33 28.71 20.84
N ALA A 128 33.61 30.02 20.80
CA ALA A 128 33.20 30.89 19.70
C ALA A 128 33.91 30.57 18.37
N ARG A 129 35.06 29.87 18.40
CA ARG A 129 35.80 29.48 17.20
C ARG A 129 35.12 28.30 16.50
N ALA A 130 34.67 27.31 17.26
CA ALA A 130 33.86 26.20 16.78
C ALA A 130 32.53 26.72 16.21
N PHE A 131 31.86 27.63 16.92
CA PHE A 131 30.67 28.33 16.42
C PHE A 131 30.92 29.03 15.07
N TYR A 132 31.98 29.84 14.96
CA TYR A 132 32.35 30.50 13.70
C TYR A 132 32.64 29.51 12.58
N SER A 133 33.38 28.44 12.86
CA SER A 133 33.73 27.43 11.85
C SER A 133 32.47 26.74 11.31
N TYR A 134 31.50 26.47 12.18
CA TYR A 134 30.21 25.88 11.79
C TYR A 134 29.40 26.83 10.91
N GLU A 135 29.21 28.09 11.35
CA GLU A 135 28.43 29.08 10.61
C GLU A 135 29.07 29.50 9.28
N LEU A 136 30.41 29.61 9.23
CA LEU A 136 31.16 29.95 8.02
C LEU A 136 30.84 29.00 6.87
N ARG A 137 30.77 27.68 7.14
CA ARG A 137 30.42 26.66 6.15
C ARG A 137 28.99 26.85 5.64
N ASN A 138 28.04 27.06 6.55
CA ASN A 138 26.61 27.19 6.20
C ASN A 138 26.37 28.46 5.38
N LEU A 139 26.95 29.59 5.79
CA LEU A 139 26.86 30.86 5.05
C LEU A 139 27.57 30.79 3.70
N LEU A 140 28.67 30.06 3.59
CA LEU A 140 29.35 29.82 2.32
C LEU A 140 28.44 29.07 1.34
N LEU A 141 27.84 27.95 1.77
CA LEU A 141 26.91 27.17 0.96
C LEU A 141 25.70 28.01 0.53
N PHE A 142 25.08 28.73 1.47
CA PHE A 142 23.98 29.65 1.17
C PHE A 142 24.36 30.69 0.11
N SER A 143 25.54 31.32 0.26
CA SER A 143 26.00 32.36 -0.67
C SER A 143 26.29 31.80 -2.06
N LEU A 144 26.90 30.62 -2.17
CA LEU A 144 27.15 29.93 -3.44
C LEU A 144 25.84 29.57 -4.15
N LEU A 145 24.88 29.01 -3.42
CA LEU A 145 23.58 28.61 -3.96
C LEU A 145 22.72 29.82 -4.35
N LEU A 146 22.81 30.93 -3.60
CA LEU A 146 22.17 32.19 -3.95
C LEU A 146 22.69 32.74 -5.29
N VAL A 147 24.02 32.71 -5.49
CA VAL A 147 24.64 33.08 -6.78
C VAL A 147 24.21 32.12 -7.89
N ALA A 148 24.21 30.80 -7.65
CA ALA A 148 23.79 29.81 -8.63
C ALA A 148 22.32 29.98 -9.05
N GLY A 149 21.43 30.22 -8.09
CA GLY A 149 20.01 30.53 -8.34
C GLY A 149 19.83 31.82 -9.13
N ALA A 150 20.62 32.85 -8.82
CA ALA A 150 20.63 34.10 -9.59
C ALA A 150 21.06 33.89 -11.05
N ILE A 151 22.07 33.04 -11.29
CA ILE A 151 22.51 32.65 -12.63
C ILE A 151 21.38 31.94 -13.39
N VAL A 152 20.67 31.00 -12.75
CA VAL A 152 19.49 30.33 -13.35
C VAL A 152 18.43 31.35 -13.77
N LEU A 153 18.07 32.29 -12.88
CA LEU A 153 17.09 33.34 -13.19
C LEU A 153 17.56 34.22 -14.36
N ARG A 154 18.85 34.56 -14.42
CA ARG A 154 19.42 35.34 -15.53
C ARG A 154 19.40 34.58 -16.85
N ILE A 155 19.74 33.29 -16.84
CA ILE A 155 19.76 32.42 -18.02
C ILE A 155 18.33 32.12 -18.50
N SER A 156 17.32 32.15 -17.62
CA SER A 156 15.91 32.01 -18.01
C SER A 156 15.47 33.03 -19.07
N ARG A 157 16.13 34.20 -19.09
CA ARG A 157 15.89 35.30 -20.04
C ARG A 157 16.83 35.29 -21.24
N CYS A 158 17.79 34.37 -21.31
CA CYS A 158 18.68 34.23 -22.45
C CYS A 158 18.11 33.23 -23.47
N PRO A 159 18.30 33.45 -24.78
CA PRO A 159 17.93 32.50 -25.83
C PRO A 159 18.96 31.36 -25.94
N ILE A 160 19.32 30.75 -24.81
CA ILE A 160 20.25 29.61 -24.78
C ILE A 160 19.41 28.34 -24.70
N TYR A 161 19.65 27.45 -25.66
CA TYR A 161 18.92 26.19 -25.81
C TYR A 161 19.92 25.04 -25.85
N LEU A 162 19.51 23.90 -25.32
CA LEU A 162 20.26 22.66 -25.48
C LEU A 162 20.38 22.28 -26.96
N PRO A 163 21.42 21.52 -27.33
CA PRO A 163 21.59 21.00 -28.68
C PRO A 163 20.31 20.33 -29.21
N PRO A 164 20.06 20.35 -30.54
CA PRO A 164 18.86 19.75 -31.14
C PRO A 164 18.62 18.29 -30.73
N ARG A 165 19.71 17.52 -30.50
CA ARG A 165 19.69 16.13 -30.03
C ARG A 165 19.06 15.93 -28.65
N LEU A 166 18.96 16.98 -27.84
CA LEU A 166 18.37 16.98 -26.49
C LEU A 166 17.02 17.72 -26.44
N GLY A 167 16.35 17.89 -27.59
CA GLY A 167 14.99 18.41 -27.66
C GLY A 167 14.85 19.93 -27.60
N ARG A 168 15.93 20.69 -27.86
CA ARG A 168 15.94 22.18 -27.88
C ARG A 168 15.31 22.83 -26.64
N ARG A 169 15.42 22.19 -25.47
CA ARG A 169 14.90 22.79 -24.23
C ARG A 169 15.74 23.99 -23.79
N PRO A 170 15.14 24.97 -23.09
CA PRO A 170 15.90 26.06 -22.47
C PRO A 170 16.99 25.51 -21.56
N VAL A 171 18.20 26.07 -21.60
CA VAL A 171 19.29 25.62 -20.69
C VAL A 171 19.00 25.94 -19.21
N TRP A 172 18.15 26.92 -18.91
CA TRP A 172 17.81 27.24 -17.53
C TRP A 172 17.05 26.12 -16.80
N GLU A 173 16.27 25.29 -17.53
CA GLU A 173 15.50 24.19 -16.93
C GLU A 173 16.40 23.11 -16.29
N PRO A 174 17.33 22.47 -17.03
CA PRO A 174 18.26 21.50 -16.43
C PRO A 174 19.22 22.15 -15.43
N LEU A 175 19.57 23.43 -15.60
CA LEU A 175 20.41 24.15 -14.64
C LEU A 175 19.67 24.40 -13.33
N ALA A 176 18.39 24.78 -13.37
CA ALA A 176 17.54 24.91 -12.19
C ALA A 176 17.45 23.58 -11.45
N LEU A 177 17.23 22.48 -12.19
CA LEU A 177 17.22 21.14 -11.61
C LEU A 177 18.55 20.78 -10.97
N ALA A 178 19.67 21.05 -11.64
CA ALA A 178 21.00 20.78 -11.09
C ALA A 178 21.28 21.57 -9.81
N VAL A 179 20.94 22.86 -9.78
CA VAL A 179 21.09 23.71 -8.58
C VAL A 179 20.22 23.20 -7.43
N LEU A 180 18.96 22.81 -7.70
CA LEU A 180 18.07 22.23 -6.69
C LEU A 180 18.61 20.89 -6.15
N VAL A 181 19.09 20.01 -7.01
CA VAL A 181 19.70 18.73 -6.60
C VAL A 181 20.95 18.98 -5.76
N LEU A 182 21.82 19.91 -6.18
CA LEU A 182 23.02 20.28 -5.43
C LEU A 182 22.69 20.91 -4.07
N ASP A 183 21.70 21.80 -4.00
CA ASP A 183 21.23 22.41 -2.74
C ASP A 183 20.73 21.33 -1.77
N LEU A 184 19.75 20.53 -2.20
CA LEU A 184 19.16 19.47 -1.38
C LEU A 184 20.19 18.42 -0.97
N PHE A 185 21.10 18.04 -1.87
CA PHE A 185 22.17 17.10 -1.57
C PHE A 185 23.20 17.70 -0.61
N ALA A 186 23.66 18.94 -0.82
CA ALA A 186 24.64 19.58 0.06
C ALA A 186 24.09 19.80 1.47
N PHE A 187 22.80 20.13 1.58
CA PHE A 187 22.10 20.21 2.86
C PHE A 187 21.97 18.83 3.53
N GLY A 188 21.53 17.81 2.79
CA GLY A 188 21.32 16.47 3.35
C GLY A 188 22.62 15.68 3.63
N TYR A 189 23.71 16.02 2.95
CA TYR A 189 24.98 15.29 3.04
C TYR A 189 25.63 15.50 4.41
N GLY A 190 25.65 14.43 5.22
CA GLY A 190 26.19 14.45 6.57
C GLY A 190 25.23 15.01 7.62
N PHE A 191 23.99 15.36 7.24
CA PHE A 191 22.93 15.72 8.19
C PHE A 191 22.55 14.52 9.06
N ASN A 192 22.36 13.35 8.43
CA ASN A 192 22.27 12.08 9.15
C ASN A 192 23.68 11.51 9.31
N PRO A 193 24.20 11.34 10.54
CA PRO A 193 25.49 10.72 10.76
C PRO A 193 25.47 9.28 10.22
N ARG A 194 26.54 8.90 9.53
CA ARG A 194 26.72 7.52 9.07
C ARG A 194 27.42 6.75 10.19
N ALA A 195 26.77 5.72 10.72
CA ALA A 195 27.40 4.77 11.63
C ALA A 195 27.99 3.62 10.82
N ASP A 196 29.10 3.04 11.29
CA ASP A 196 29.62 1.79 10.75
C ASP A 196 28.60 0.67 11.04
N PRO A 197 28.07 -0.04 10.03
CA PRO A 197 27.12 -1.14 10.25
C PRO A 197 27.63 -2.21 11.23
N ARG A 198 28.95 -2.38 11.35
CA ARG A 198 29.58 -3.32 12.29
C ARG A 198 29.29 -2.97 13.75
N LEU A 199 29.03 -1.69 14.07
CA LEU A 199 28.65 -1.28 15.43
C LEU A 199 27.28 -1.85 15.83
N PHE A 200 26.41 -2.18 14.87
CA PHE A 200 25.14 -2.87 15.15
C PHE A 200 25.31 -4.37 15.36
N GLN A 201 26.45 -4.96 14.97
CA GLN A 201 26.76 -6.36 15.28
C GLN A 201 27.29 -6.53 16.70
N PHE A 202 27.72 -5.43 17.34
CA PHE A 202 28.17 -5.47 18.72
C PHE A 202 26.97 -5.60 19.66
N LYS A 203 27.00 -6.65 20.46
CA LYS A 203 26.05 -6.90 21.54
C LYS A 203 26.81 -6.83 22.87
N PRO A 204 26.47 -5.90 23.78
CA PRO A 204 27.11 -5.81 25.08
C PRO A 204 26.87 -7.08 25.93
N PRO A 205 27.85 -7.56 26.72
CA PRO A 205 27.68 -8.70 27.62
C PRO A 205 26.49 -8.60 28.58
N VAL A 206 26.20 -7.41 29.11
CA VAL A 206 25.01 -7.17 29.95
C VAL A 206 23.70 -7.44 29.21
N VAL A 207 23.65 -7.21 27.89
CA VAL A 207 22.47 -7.54 27.08
C VAL A 207 22.35 -9.06 26.91
N ASP A 208 23.47 -9.76 26.70
CA ASP A 208 23.48 -11.23 26.68
C ASP A 208 23.02 -11.82 28.02
N PHE A 209 23.41 -11.22 29.15
CA PHE A 209 22.92 -11.60 30.48
C PHE A 209 21.41 -11.38 30.60
N LEU A 210 20.92 -10.18 30.28
CA LEU A 210 19.50 -9.82 30.40
C LEU A 210 18.61 -10.72 29.51
N GLU A 211 19.06 -11.05 28.29
CA GLU A 211 18.30 -11.92 27.40
C GLU A 211 18.21 -13.39 27.88
N GLN A 212 19.00 -13.82 28.87
CA GLN A 212 18.84 -15.16 29.45
C GLN A 212 17.49 -15.28 30.17
N ASP A 213 16.97 -14.19 30.73
CA ASP A 213 15.65 -14.13 31.33
C ASP A 213 14.57 -13.98 30.24
N LYS A 214 13.90 -15.10 29.95
CA LYS A 214 12.81 -15.17 28.96
C LYS A 214 11.44 -14.79 29.52
N SER A 215 11.35 -14.43 30.80
CA SER A 215 10.09 -13.92 31.38
C SER A 215 9.81 -12.51 30.88
N LEU A 216 8.59 -12.02 31.11
CA LEU A 216 8.20 -10.67 30.73
C LEU A 216 8.49 -9.69 31.87
N TRP A 217 9.51 -8.86 31.68
CA TRP A 217 9.99 -7.88 32.66
C TRP A 217 10.31 -6.53 32.00
N ARG A 218 10.40 -5.45 32.78
CA ARG A 218 11.01 -4.17 32.38
C ARG A 218 12.27 -3.87 33.19
N PHE A 219 13.07 -2.95 32.67
CA PHE A 219 14.15 -2.34 33.42
C PHE A 219 14.01 -0.82 33.45
N THR A 220 14.68 -0.20 34.43
CA THR A 220 15.02 1.24 34.44
C THR A 220 16.52 1.39 34.70
N THR A 221 17.01 2.63 34.77
CA THR A 221 18.37 2.91 35.22
C THR A 221 18.38 3.81 36.43
N PHE A 222 19.36 3.59 37.28
CA PHE A 222 19.74 4.49 38.35
C PHE A 222 21.08 5.16 37.99
N VAL A 223 21.16 6.49 38.01
CA VAL A 223 22.34 7.24 37.52
C VAL A 223 22.83 8.27 38.52
N GLY A 224 24.14 8.49 38.55
CA GLY A 224 24.74 9.63 39.24
C GLY A 224 24.64 10.93 38.41
N PRO A 225 24.97 12.09 39.02
CA PRO A 225 24.90 13.38 38.33
C PRO A 225 25.73 13.41 37.03
N GLY A 226 25.06 13.68 35.90
CA GLY A 226 25.68 13.79 34.58
C GLY A 226 25.96 12.46 33.87
N GLU A 227 25.61 11.31 34.44
CA GLU A 227 25.74 10.00 33.82
C GLU A 227 24.55 9.68 32.89
N LYS A 228 24.79 8.86 31.86
CA LYS A 228 23.75 8.34 30.95
C LYS A 228 23.94 6.85 30.71
N THR A 229 23.86 6.08 31.78
CA THR A 229 23.93 4.61 31.75
C THR A 229 22.79 4.07 30.90
N PHE A 230 23.11 3.16 29.97
CA PHE A 230 22.16 2.46 29.09
C PHE A 230 21.00 3.36 28.63
N ASN A 231 21.32 4.35 27.80
CA ASN A 231 20.42 5.46 27.42
C ASN A 231 19.03 4.98 26.95
N ALA A 232 17.98 5.77 27.23
CA ALA A 232 16.61 5.42 26.87
C ALA A 232 16.46 5.06 25.38
N ASN A 233 15.58 4.11 25.07
CA ASN A 233 15.36 3.47 23.76
C ASN A 233 16.47 2.53 23.26
N VAL A 234 17.65 2.47 23.89
CA VAL A 234 18.70 1.52 23.46
C VAL A 234 18.20 0.08 23.58
N GLY A 235 17.44 -0.23 24.63
CA GLY A 235 16.85 -1.55 24.85
C GLY A 235 15.92 -2.02 23.72
N MET A 236 15.25 -1.09 23.01
CA MET A 236 14.35 -1.44 21.90
C MET A 236 15.07 -2.19 20.78
N TYR A 237 16.34 -1.88 20.54
CA TYR A 237 17.14 -2.56 19.52
C TYR A 237 17.33 -4.06 19.82
N TYR A 238 17.38 -4.41 21.11
CA TYR A 238 17.54 -5.78 21.60
C TYR A 238 16.22 -6.42 22.05
N GLY A 239 15.08 -5.73 21.86
CA GLY A 239 13.77 -6.22 22.31
C GLY A 239 13.56 -6.18 23.83
N LEU A 240 14.38 -5.42 24.56
CA LEU A 240 14.25 -5.23 26.01
C LEU A 240 13.26 -4.10 26.31
N TYR A 241 12.40 -4.30 27.31
CA TYR A 241 11.38 -3.31 27.70
C TYR A 241 11.93 -2.32 28.72
N ASP A 242 12.09 -1.07 28.31
CA ASP A 242 12.50 0.06 29.16
C ASP A 242 11.25 0.79 29.65
N VAL A 243 11.14 1.09 30.96
CA VAL A 243 10.09 2.02 31.45
C VAL A 243 10.37 3.46 31.07
N ARG A 244 11.62 3.78 30.77
CA ARG A 244 11.99 5.07 30.22
C ARG A 244 11.73 5.04 28.71
N GLY A 245 11.77 6.21 28.10
CA GLY A 245 11.65 6.32 26.66
C GLY A 245 12.00 7.71 26.19
N TYR A 246 12.40 7.82 24.93
CA TYR A 246 12.54 9.09 24.22
C TYR A 246 11.59 9.11 23.02
N ASP A 247 10.49 9.85 23.15
CA ASP A 247 9.52 10.06 22.08
C ASP A 247 9.05 11.52 22.13
N SER A 248 8.95 12.17 20.97
CA SER A 248 8.44 13.54 20.85
C SER A 248 6.94 13.69 21.17
N ILE A 249 6.24 12.57 21.38
CA ILE A 249 4.86 12.50 21.85
C ILE A 249 4.75 11.32 22.82
N PHE A 250 4.70 11.58 24.12
CA PHE A 250 4.33 10.56 25.09
C PHE A 250 3.11 10.99 25.92
N PRO A 251 2.32 10.04 26.47
CA PRO A 251 1.08 10.37 27.18
C PRO A 251 1.34 11.18 28.46
N LYS A 252 0.62 12.30 28.66
CA LYS A 252 0.73 13.11 29.89
C LYS A 252 0.55 12.27 31.16
N GLN A 253 -0.42 11.35 31.15
CA GLN A 253 -0.69 10.44 32.28
C GLN A 253 0.55 9.62 32.69
N TYR A 254 1.44 9.29 31.74
CA TYR A 254 2.64 8.52 32.03
C TYR A 254 3.73 9.40 32.64
N ALA A 255 3.86 10.66 32.20
CA ALA A 255 4.68 11.66 32.89
C ALA A 255 4.20 11.87 34.32
N ASP A 256 2.89 12.08 34.49
CA ASP A 256 2.28 12.31 35.80
C ASP A 256 2.55 11.11 36.72
N TYR A 257 2.39 9.88 36.22
CA TYR A 257 2.71 8.66 36.97
C TYR A 257 4.19 8.59 37.35
N MET A 258 5.11 8.80 36.41
CA MET A 258 6.56 8.78 36.69
C MET A 258 6.97 9.90 37.66
N SER A 259 6.29 11.05 37.63
CA SER A 259 6.52 12.16 38.56
C SER A 259 6.12 11.87 40.01
N LEU A 260 5.31 10.83 40.25
CA LEU A 260 5.02 10.32 41.60
C LEU A 260 6.16 9.46 42.14
N ILE A 261 7.06 8.96 41.28
CA ILE A 261 8.25 8.19 41.67
C ILE A 261 9.44 9.12 41.89
N GLU A 262 9.73 10.00 40.93
CA GLU A 262 10.80 11.00 40.98
C GLU A 262 10.49 12.16 40.03
N GLU A 263 10.94 13.38 40.35
CA GLU A 263 10.73 14.54 39.48
C GLU A 263 11.34 14.32 38.08
N GLN A 264 10.62 14.72 37.02
CA GLN A 264 11.03 14.50 35.64
C GLN A 264 11.75 15.75 35.09
N ASP A 265 13.07 15.81 35.29
CA ASP A 265 13.92 16.99 35.07
C ASP A 265 14.63 17.07 33.69
N GLU A 266 14.55 16.01 32.87
CA GLU A 266 15.08 16.00 31.50
C GLU A 266 14.17 16.77 30.51
N LEU A 267 14.28 16.50 29.20
CA LEU A 267 13.45 17.14 28.16
C LEU A 267 11.95 16.86 28.39
N LEU A 268 11.29 17.77 29.12
CA LEU A 268 9.87 17.70 29.47
C LEU A 268 9.01 17.38 28.23
N TYR A 269 8.15 16.36 28.36
CA TYR A 269 7.27 15.85 27.30
C TYR A 269 7.95 15.17 26.09
N ASN A 270 9.28 14.98 26.14
CA ASN A 270 10.02 14.17 25.15
C ASN A 270 10.73 12.94 25.74
N ARG A 271 10.96 12.92 27.05
CA ARG A 271 11.71 11.84 27.71
C ARG A 271 11.25 11.62 29.14
N ILE A 272 11.24 10.36 29.56
CA ILE A 272 11.16 9.96 30.97
C ILE A 272 12.60 9.88 31.53
N ALA A 273 12.85 10.60 32.61
CA ALA A 273 14.16 10.70 33.24
C ALA A 273 14.59 9.35 33.86
N PRO A 274 15.89 9.06 33.92
CA PRO A 274 16.39 7.98 34.77
C PRO A 274 16.15 8.32 36.25
N LEU A 275 16.19 7.30 37.12
CA LEU A 275 16.13 7.52 38.57
C LEU A 275 17.51 7.98 39.08
N SER A 276 17.53 8.85 40.07
CA SER A 276 18.76 9.37 40.68
C SER A 276 18.70 9.45 42.20
N GLU A 277 17.51 9.32 42.79
CA GLU A 277 17.29 9.34 44.23
C GLU A 277 17.06 7.93 44.80
N TYR A 278 17.81 7.55 45.85
CA TYR A 278 17.66 6.23 46.47
C TYR A 278 16.24 5.93 47.00
N PRO A 279 15.47 6.89 47.58
CA PRO A 279 14.09 6.64 47.99
C PRO A 279 13.15 6.27 46.84
N SER A 280 13.44 6.72 45.61
CA SER A 280 12.62 6.39 44.44
C SER A 280 12.71 4.91 44.06
N LEU A 281 13.78 4.21 44.46
CA LEU A 281 13.93 2.76 44.30
C LEU A 281 13.02 1.96 45.23
N ASP A 282 12.60 2.54 46.37
CA ASP A 282 11.70 1.87 47.33
C ASP A 282 10.20 2.13 47.02
N SER A 283 9.91 2.77 45.88
CA SER A 283 8.55 3.11 45.49
C SER A 283 7.77 1.90 44.96
N ARG A 284 6.62 1.60 45.57
CA ARG A 284 5.68 0.57 45.09
C ARG A 284 5.17 0.80 43.66
N LEU A 285 5.19 2.06 43.21
CA LEU A 285 4.85 2.41 41.83
C LEU A 285 5.91 1.91 40.84
N LEU A 286 7.18 1.81 41.26
CA LEU A 286 8.23 1.20 40.45
C LEU A 286 8.02 -0.31 40.30
N ASP A 287 7.60 -0.98 41.38
CA ASP A 287 7.26 -2.41 41.38
C ASP A 287 6.10 -2.70 40.42
N LEU A 288 5.07 -1.86 40.47
CA LEU A 288 3.87 -1.95 39.62
C LEU A 288 4.16 -1.75 38.12
N LEU A 289 5.24 -1.05 37.77
CA LEU A 289 5.70 -0.97 36.38
C LEU A 289 6.32 -2.28 35.85
N ASN A 290 6.41 -3.31 36.70
CA ASN A 290 7.08 -4.59 36.44
C ASN A 290 8.58 -4.38 36.15
N VAL A 291 9.21 -3.47 36.89
CA VAL A 291 10.66 -3.23 36.84
C VAL A 291 11.36 -4.29 37.67
N LYS A 292 11.88 -5.31 36.98
CA LYS A 292 12.66 -6.38 37.61
C LYS A 292 14.14 -6.01 37.72
N TYR A 293 14.68 -5.29 36.74
CA TYR A 293 16.11 -4.96 36.71
C TYR A 293 16.37 -3.45 36.77
N VAL A 294 17.35 -3.04 37.57
CA VAL A 294 17.87 -1.67 37.62
C VAL A 294 19.32 -1.69 37.16
N LEU A 295 19.60 -1.00 36.05
CA LEU A 295 20.93 -0.90 35.46
C LEU A 295 21.63 0.36 35.97
N THR A 296 22.85 0.23 36.49
CA THR A 296 23.55 1.37 37.08
C THR A 296 25.06 1.19 37.06
N THR A 297 25.79 2.29 37.17
CA THR A 297 27.23 2.33 37.50
C THR A 297 27.46 2.52 39.01
N GLN A 298 26.41 2.89 39.75
CA GLN A 298 26.43 3.18 41.19
C GLN A 298 26.19 1.91 42.01
N HIS A 299 26.48 1.97 43.30
CA HIS A 299 26.12 0.92 44.24
C HIS A 299 24.74 1.21 44.84
N ILE A 300 23.81 0.26 44.79
CA ILE A 300 22.47 0.38 45.39
C ILE A 300 22.49 -0.31 46.77
N PRO A 301 22.31 0.43 47.88
CA PRO A 301 22.31 -0.13 49.24
C PRO A 301 20.91 -0.56 49.73
N ASN A 302 19.85 -0.31 48.95
CA ASN A 302 18.46 -0.57 49.35
C ASN A 302 18.21 -2.09 49.59
N PRO A 303 17.53 -2.48 50.68
CA PRO A 303 17.44 -3.88 51.12
C PRO A 303 16.56 -4.79 50.25
N GLY A 304 15.81 -4.27 49.28
CA GLY A 304 15.01 -5.04 48.30
C GLY A 304 15.71 -5.29 46.96
N TYR A 305 16.99 -4.94 46.83
CA TYR A 305 17.74 -5.04 45.58
C TYR A 305 18.93 -5.98 45.71
N ARG A 306 18.96 -7.01 44.87
CA ARG A 306 20.04 -8.00 44.83
C ARG A 306 20.94 -7.78 43.62
N LEU A 307 22.23 -7.61 43.83
CA LEU A 307 23.21 -7.55 42.74
C LEU A 307 23.29 -8.91 42.03
N VAL A 308 22.96 -8.95 40.75
CA VAL A 308 22.93 -10.18 39.92
C VAL A 308 23.94 -10.18 38.78
N TYR A 309 24.50 -9.01 38.45
CA TYR A 309 25.55 -8.85 37.44
C TYR A 309 26.45 -7.67 37.79
N ASP A 310 27.77 -7.83 37.63
CA ASP A 310 28.77 -6.79 37.95
C ASP A 310 29.99 -6.89 37.03
N GLU A 311 29.89 -6.31 35.84
CA GLU A 311 31.01 -6.19 34.90
C GLU A 311 31.12 -4.75 34.36
N GLU A 312 30.72 -4.46 33.11
CA GLU A 312 30.77 -3.11 32.54
C GLU A 312 29.80 -2.14 33.23
N ILE A 313 28.68 -2.66 33.71
CA ILE A 313 27.69 -2.00 34.56
C ILE A 313 27.19 -3.01 35.59
N LYS A 314 26.53 -2.51 36.62
CA LYS A 314 25.83 -3.34 37.62
C LYS A 314 24.38 -3.52 37.22
N VAL A 315 23.86 -4.72 37.41
CA VAL A 315 22.43 -5.02 37.33
C VAL A 315 21.97 -5.51 38.69
N TYR A 316 20.99 -4.79 39.24
CA TYR A 316 20.29 -5.21 40.44
C TYR A 316 18.92 -5.77 40.07
N GLU A 317 18.59 -6.93 40.62
CA GLU A 317 17.24 -7.49 40.60
C GLU A 317 16.44 -6.87 41.75
N ASN A 318 15.33 -6.21 41.42
CA ASN A 318 14.31 -5.80 42.38
C ASN A 318 13.57 -7.05 42.86
N GLU A 319 13.62 -7.38 44.14
CA GLU A 319 12.95 -8.55 44.71
C GLU A 319 11.46 -8.33 44.94
N ASP A 320 10.99 -7.08 44.93
CA ASP A 320 9.60 -6.68 45.20
C ASP A 320 8.77 -6.42 43.91
N TYR A 321 9.35 -6.63 42.72
CA TYR A 321 8.68 -6.34 41.43
C TYR A 321 7.36 -7.11 41.24
N LEU A 322 6.36 -6.45 40.64
CA LEU A 322 5.08 -7.08 40.33
C LEU A 322 5.08 -7.70 38.91
N PRO A 323 4.30 -8.77 38.66
CA PRO A 323 4.16 -9.33 37.32
C PRO A 323 3.44 -8.35 36.38
N ARG A 324 3.71 -8.47 35.07
CA ARG A 324 3.10 -7.59 34.03
C ARG A 324 1.57 -7.60 34.08
N ALA A 325 0.96 -8.73 34.42
CA ALA A 325 -0.48 -8.86 34.62
C ALA A 325 -0.76 -9.56 35.94
N PHE A 326 -1.79 -9.12 36.65
CA PHE A 326 -2.23 -9.69 37.92
C PHE A 326 -3.71 -9.45 38.11
N VAL A 327 -4.31 -10.13 39.09
CA VAL A 327 -5.73 -10.01 39.42
C VAL A 327 -5.88 -9.45 40.82
N VAL A 328 -6.82 -8.53 40.99
CA VAL A 328 -7.23 -8.02 42.31
C VAL A 328 -8.74 -8.18 42.51
N PRO A 329 -9.18 -8.44 43.75
CA PRO A 329 -10.59 -8.71 44.03
C PRO A 329 -11.45 -7.45 44.12
N ARG A 330 -10.85 -6.25 44.24
CA ARG A 330 -11.58 -5.01 44.52
C ARG A 330 -11.08 -3.86 43.66
N ALA A 331 -12.00 -2.96 43.33
CA ALA A 331 -11.69 -1.66 42.76
C ALA A 331 -12.13 -0.55 43.73
N ARG A 332 -11.46 0.60 43.65
CA ARG A 332 -11.87 1.84 44.30
C ARG A 332 -11.87 2.97 43.29
N VAL A 333 -12.99 3.68 43.15
CA VAL A 333 -13.11 4.77 42.18
C VAL A 333 -12.64 6.09 42.80
N VAL A 334 -11.65 6.72 42.17
CA VAL A 334 -11.09 8.03 42.56
C VAL A 334 -10.99 8.91 41.30
N ALA A 335 -12.05 9.66 41.02
CA ALA A 335 -12.16 10.47 39.81
C ALA A 335 -11.28 11.74 39.83
N ASP A 336 -11.04 12.32 41.01
CA ASP A 336 -10.21 13.52 41.15
C ASP A 336 -8.71 13.20 40.99
N PRO A 337 -7.99 13.86 40.06
CA PRO A 337 -6.58 13.54 39.80
C PRO A 337 -5.64 13.81 40.98
N GLU A 338 -5.89 14.84 41.78
CA GLU A 338 -5.03 15.19 42.92
C GLU A 338 -5.21 14.18 44.06
N GLN A 339 -6.46 13.84 44.40
CA GLN A 339 -6.76 12.78 45.37
C GLN A 339 -6.21 11.43 44.93
N ARG A 340 -6.30 11.11 43.64
CA ARG A 340 -5.74 9.88 43.07
C ARG A 340 -4.23 9.84 43.20
N ALA A 341 -3.53 10.93 42.84
CA ALA A 341 -2.09 11.02 42.99
C ALA A 341 -1.62 10.82 44.43
N GLU A 342 -2.38 11.32 45.40
CA GLU A 342 -2.07 11.14 46.82
C GLU A 342 -2.35 9.71 47.31
N GLU A 343 -3.43 9.09 46.83
CA GLU A 343 -3.74 7.69 47.16
C GLU A 343 -2.71 6.73 46.55
N LEU A 344 -2.26 6.99 45.32
CA LEU A 344 -1.24 6.19 44.63
C LEU A 344 0.11 6.13 45.36
N LYS A 345 0.42 7.08 46.25
CA LYS A 345 1.65 7.04 47.06
C LYS A 345 1.58 6.04 48.22
N HIS A 346 0.39 5.63 48.62
CA HIS A 346 0.16 4.85 49.85
C HIS A 346 -0.64 3.56 49.62
N PHE A 347 -1.15 3.30 48.41
CA PHE A 347 -1.96 2.12 48.13
C PHE A 347 -1.14 0.83 47.95
N ASP A 348 -1.77 -0.31 48.25
CA ASP A 348 -1.23 -1.63 47.93
C ASP A 348 -1.89 -2.17 46.63
N PRO A 349 -1.15 -2.24 45.51
CA PRO A 349 -1.67 -2.71 44.24
C PRO A 349 -2.06 -4.20 44.23
N LEU A 350 -1.69 -4.98 45.24
CA LEU A 350 -2.12 -6.38 45.37
C LEU A 350 -3.46 -6.53 46.08
N GLU A 351 -3.93 -5.51 46.82
CA GLU A 351 -5.21 -5.55 47.53
C GLU A 351 -6.38 -5.02 46.69
N TYR A 352 -6.17 -3.91 45.99
CA TYR A 352 -7.21 -3.25 45.19
C TYR A 352 -6.61 -2.41 44.05
N VAL A 353 -7.41 -2.20 43.00
CA VAL A 353 -7.08 -1.31 41.87
C VAL A 353 -7.80 0.03 42.03
N ILE A 354 -7.12 1.14 41.70
CA ILE A 354 -7.74 2.46 41.68
C ILE A 354 -8.26 2.76 40.28
N LEU A 355 -9.56 2.99 40.12
CA LEU A 355 -10.20 3.33 38.86
C LEU A 355 -10.56 4.80 38.79
N GLU A 356 -10.62 5.36 37.60
CA GLU A 356 -10.96 6.77 37.40
C GLU A 356 -12.45 7.03 37.18
N GLU A 357 -13.17 5.99 36.78
CA GLU A 357 -14.59 6.03 36.45
C GLU A 357 -15.27 4.77 36.99
N GLU A 358 -16.57 4.87 37.30
CA GLU A 358 -17.35 3.75 37.81
C GLU A 358 -17.56 2.68 36.73
N ALA A 359 -17.52 1.42 37.16
CA ALA A 359 -17.75 0.29 36.28
C ALA A 359 -19.24 0.02 36.10
N GLU A 360 -19.74 0.10 34.87
CA GLU A 360 -21.14 -0.17 34.56
C GLU A 360 -21.49 -1.65 34.84
N GLY A 361 -22.46 -1.88 35.73
CA GLY A 361 -23.01 -3.22 35.99
C GLY A 361 -22.19 -4.10 36.94
N VAL A 362 -21.21 -3.55 37.66
CA VAL A 362 -20.41 -4.27 38.68
C VAL A 362 -20.87 -3.84 40.08
N ASP A 363 -21.24 -4.79 40.94
CA ASP A 363 -21.57 -4.52 42.35
C ASP A 363 -20.31 -4.61 43.23
N GLU A 364 -19.65 -3.47 43.47
CA GLU A 364 -18.40 -3.37 44.25
C GLU A 364 -18.51 -3.84 45.70
N ARG A 365 -19.72 -4.16 46.19
CA ARG A 365 -19.97 -4.62 47.57
C ARG A 365 -19.78 -6.12 47.74
N GLN A 366 -19.73 -6.90 46.67
CA GLN A 366 -19.49 -8.35 46.75
C GLN A 366 -18.00 -8.63 46.93
N ARG A 367 -17.67 -9.26 48.07
CA ARG A 367 -16.30 -9.68 48.39
C ARG A 367 -16.11 -11.11 47.91
N THR A 368 -15.17 -11.33 47.00
CA THR A 368 -14.68 -12.67 46.69
C THR A 368 -13.17 -12.68 46.84
N GLU A 369 -12.62 -13.67 47.56
CA GLU A 369 -11.18 -13.91 47.53
C GLU A 369 -10.84 -14.51 46.16
N VAL A 370 -10.14 -13.73 45.33
CA VAL A 370 -9.70 -14.18 44.01
C VAL A 370 -8.18 -14.19 44.01
N ILE A 371 -7.59 -15.37 44.16
CA ILE A 371 -6.18 -15.60 43.86
C ILE A 371 -6.14 -16.27 42.50
N SER A 372 -5.68 -15.53 41.49
CA SER A 372 -5.49 -16.05 40.13
C SER A 372 -4.15 -15.59 39.58
N HIS A 373 -3.48 -16.46 38.85
CA HIS A 373 -2.20 -16.18 38.20
C HIS A 373 -2.42 -16.08 36.69
N PRO A 374 -2.70 -14.89 36.14
CA PRO A 374 -2.87 -14.71 34.72
C PRO A 374 -1.57 -15.05 33.96
N VAL A 375 -1.69 -15.77 32.85
CA VAL A 375 -0.58 -16.16 31.98
C VAL A 375 -0.69 -15.43 30.66
N ILE A 376 0.32 -14.62 30.34
CA ILE A 376 0.40 -13.94 29.04
C ILE A 376 0.84 -14.95 27.98
N THR A 377 -0.08 -15.34 27.09
CA THR A 377 0.17 -16.33 26.02
C THR A 377 0.61 -15.70 24.70
N GLY A 378 0.41 -14.40 24.54
CA GLY A 378 0.90 -13.62 23.41
C GLY A 378 1.11 -12.16 23.79
N TYR A 379 2.26 -11.60 23.40
CA TYR A 379 2.61 -10.21 23.71
C TYR A 379 3.24 -9.54 22.49
N THR A 380 2.48 -8.65 21.85
CA THR A 380 2.92 -7.85 20.71
C THR A 380 2.57 -6.38 20.94
N ILE A 381 3.09 -5.49 20.11
CA ILE A 381 2.90 -4.03 20.24
C ILE A 381 1.41 -3.64 20.19
N ASN A 382 0.60 -4.33 19.38
CA ASN A 382 -0.81 -3.99 19.16
C ASN A 382 -1.78 -5.02 19.74
N GLU A 383 -1.30 -6.12 20.30
CA GLU A 383 -2.15 -7.19 20.82
C GLU A 383 -1.48 -7.93 21.98
N VAL A 384 -2.25 -8.12 23.06
CA VAL A 384 -1.84 -8.91 24.24
C VAL A 384 -2.94 -9.92 24.53
N LEU A 385 -2.56 -11.19 24.67
CA LEU A 385 -3.42 -12.32 25.01
C LEU A 385 -3.06 -12.82 26.40
N ILE A 386 -4.06 -12.92 27.27
CA ILE A 386 -3.91 -13.31 28.67
C ILE A 386 -4.93 -14.41 28.96
N ASP A 387 -4.46 -15.57 29.36
CA ASP A 387 -5.30 -16.63 29.90
C ASP A 387 -5.35 -16.51 31.43
N VAL A 388 -6.54 -16.54 32.00
CA VAL A 388 -6.77 -16.33 33.43
C VAL A 388 -7.91 -17.20 33.92
N GLU A 389 -7.72 -17.83 35.09
CA GLU A 389 -8.74 -18.65 35.76
C GLU A 389 -9.26 -17.92 36.99
N MET A 390 -10.49 -17.43 36.92
CA MET A 390 -11.09 -16.59 37.95
C MET A 390 -11.90 -17.44 38.93
N ALA A 391 -11.47 -17.53 40.19
CA ALA A 391 -12.22 -18.21 41.26
C ALA A 391 -13.52 -17.48 41.65
N GLY A 392 -13.56 -16.17 41.40
CA GLY A 392 -14.68 -15.26 41.68
C GLY A 392 -14.64 -14.05 40.75
N GLU A 393 -15.55 -13.11 40.92
CA GLU A 393 -15.49 -11.85 40.17
C GLU A 393 -14.31 -11.00 40.63
N GLY A 394 -13.65 -10.32 39.69
CA GLY A 394 -12.48 -9.51 39.99
C GLY A 394 -11.93 -8.75 38.80
N TRP A 395 -10.80 -8.10 39.01
CA TRP A 395 -10.18 -7.17 38.07
C TRP A 395 -8.86 -7.73 37.58
N LEU A 396 -8.76 -7.98 36.27
CA LEU A 396 -7.47 -8.23 35.62
C LEU A 396 -6.82 -6.89 35.29
N VAL A 397 -5.67 -6.63 35.91
CA VAL A 397 -4.83 -5.46 35.65
C VAL A 397 -3.67 -5.85 34.75
N LEU A 398 -3.47 -5.10 33.67
CA LEU A 398 -2.31 -5.20 32.78
C LEU A 398 -1.49 -3.91 32.92
N ALA A 399 -0.25 -4.04 33.41
CA ALA A 399 0.71 -2.95 33.66
C ALA A 399 1.30 -2.33 32.36
N ASP A 400 0.47 -2.17 31.34
CA ASP A 400 0.74 -1.40 30.12
C ASP A 400 -0.11 -0.13 30.12
N SER A 401 0.47 0.99 29.68
CA SER A 401 -0.26 2.26 29.64
C SER A 401 -1.58 2.17 28.86
N CYS A 402 -2.68 2.59 29.47
CA CYS A 402 -3.99 2.75 28.88
C CYS A 402 -3.98 3.96 27.94
N PHE A 403 -4.54 3.80 26.74
CA PHE A 403 -4.61 4.88 25.76
C PHE A 403 -5.87 4.72 24.92
N PRO A 404 -6.54 5.83 24.52
CA PRO A 404 -7.70 5.75 23.64
C PRO A 404 -7.40 4.96 22.36
N GLY A 405 -8.19 3.91 22.11
CA GLY A 405 -8.04 3.03 20.95
C GLY A 405 -7.74 1.57 21.30
N TRP A 406 -7.31 1.28 22.52
CA TRP A 406 -7.32 -0.09 23.04
C TRP A 406 -8.77 -0.58 23.21
N LYS A 407 -8.98 -1.86 22.90
CA LYS A 407 -10.24 -2.58 23.13
C LYS A 407 -9.91 -3.90 23.80
N ALA A 408 -10.78 -4.38 24.68
CA ALA A 408 -10.63 -5.69 25.30
C ALA A 408 -11.76 -6.61 24.85
N TYR A 409 -11.42 -7.87 24.66
CA TYR A 409 -12.33 -8.93 24.25
C TYR A 409 -12.12 -10.13 25.17
N VAL A 410 -13.20 -10.76 25.59
CA VAL A 410 -13.17 -11.94 26.45
C VAL A 410 -13.81 -13.10 25.71
N ARG A 411 -13.17 -14.27 25.78
CA ARG A 411 -13.69 -15.53 25.24
C ARG A 411 -13.34 -16.72 26.16
N PRO A 412 -14.04 -17.84 26.07
CA PRO A 412 -13.60 -19.08 26.70
C PRO A 412 -12.22 -19.53 26.15
N PRO A 413 -11.36 -20.13 26.97
CA PRO A 413 -10.08 -20.66 26.51
C PRO A 413 -10.25 -21.66 25.36
N GLY A 414 -9.43 -21.52 24.32
CA GLY A 414 -9.49 -22.35 23.11
C GLY A 414 -10.65 -22.07 22.16
N ALA A 415 -11.59 -21.19 22.52
CA ALA A 415 -12.64 -20.72 21.61
C ALA A 415 -12.06 -19.83 20.50
N GLY A 416 -12.71 -19.81 19.34
CA GLY A 416 -12.31 -18.94 18.24
C GLY A 416 -12.66 -17.47 18.50
N GLU A 417 -12.02 -16.54 17.77
CA GLU A 417 -12.27 -15.08 17.89
C GLU A 417 -13.74 -14.66 17.70
N ARG A 418 -14.60 -15.54 17.17
CA ARG A 418 -16.03 -15.24 16.96
C ARG A 418 -16.87 -15.33 18.23
N GLU A 419 -16.37 -16.03 19.23
CA GLU A 419 -17.00 -16.16 20.55
C GLU A 419 -16.54 -15.04 21.50
N GLU A 420 -15.76 -14.08 20.98
CA GLU A 420 -15.32 -12.92 21.74
C GLU A 420 -16.46 -11.96 21.99
N THR A 421 -16.61 -11.57 23.27
CA THR A 421 -17.46 -10.48 23.69
C THR A 421 -16.58 -9.29 24.04
N GLN A 422 -16.86 -8.11 23.47
CA GLN A 422 -16.13 -6.91 23.79
C GLN A 422 -16.49 -6.45 25.22
N VAL A 423 -15.48 -6.17 26.03
CA VAL A 423 -15.63 -5.63 27.39
C VAL A 423 -15.00 -4.23 27.48
N PRO A 424 -15.52 -3.34 28.35
CA PRO A 424 -14.91 -2.04 28.59
C PRO A 424 -13.51 -2.18 29.22
N ILE A 425 -12.61 -1.27 28.86
CA ILE A 425 -11.31 -1.10 29.51
C ILE A 425 -11.41 0.12 30.42
N TYR A 426 -10.99 -0.04 31.65
CA TYR A 426 -10.90 1.03 32.64
C TYR A 426 -9.45 1.45 32.81
N ARG A 427 -9.21 2.76 32.98
CA ARG A 427 -7.87 3.26 33.34
C ARG A 427 -7.64 2.99 34.83
N ALA A 428 -6.61 2.19 35.10
CA ALA A 428 -6.24 1.70 36.41
C ALA A 428 -4.97 2.39 36.91
N ASP A 429 -4.92 2.69 38.20
CA ASP A 429 -3.76 3.22 38.92
C ASP A 429 -3.11 4.43 38.22
N GLY A 430 -3.95 5.30 37.63
CA GLY A 430 -3.56 6.50 36.91
C GLY A 430 -2.93 6.28 35.52
N ASN A 431 -2.52 5.06 35.16
CA ASN A 431 -1.83 4.80 33.90
C ASN A 431 -2.19 3.48 33.21
N PHE A 432 -2.49 2.41 33.92
CA PHE A 432 -2.61 1.04 33.38
C PHE A 432 -4.01 0.69 32.89
N ARG A 433 -4.18 -0.53 32.36
CA ARG A 433 -5.46 -1.04 31.83
C ARG A 433 -6.03 -2.07 32.78
N ALA A 434 -7.32 -1.98 33.09
CA ALA A 434 -8.03 -3.02 33.82
C ALA A 434 -9.31 -3.44 33.09
N VAL A 435 -9.68 -4.71 33.25
CA VAL A 435 -10.96 -5.27 32.80
C VAL A 435 -11.60 -6.07 33.94
N HIS A 436 -12.91 -5.96 34.06
CA HIS A 436 -13.68 -6.77 34.98
C HIS A 436 -13.98 -8.14 34.37
N LEU A 437 -13.78 -9.21 35.12
CA LEU A 437 -14.01 -10.59 34.69
C LEU A 437 -14.91 -11.32 35.70
N SER A 438 -15.83 -12.12 35.17
CA SER A 438 -16.65 -13.03 35.98
C SER A 438 -15.88 -14.30 36.37
N SER A 439 -16.42 -15.09 37.28
CA SER A 439 -15.84 -16.40 37.63
C SER A 439 -15.74 -17.33 36.41
N GLY A 440 -14.68 -18.13 36.33
CA GLY A 440 -14.42 -19.09 35.26
C GLY A 440 -13.10 -18.85 34.54
N ALA A 441 -12.79 -19.73 33.58
CA ALA A 441 -11.60 -19.59 32.76
C ALA A 441 -11.88 -18.67 31.56
N HIS A 442 -10.98 -17.70 31.33
CA HIS A 442 -11.11 -16.69 30.30
C HIS A 442 -9.79 -16.53 29.53
N THR A 443 -9.90 -16.27 28.23
CA THR A 443 -8.84 -15.65 27.43
C THR A 443 -9.24 -14.20 27.17
N VAL A 444 -8.46 -13.26 27.69
CA VAL A 444 -8.61 -11.82 27.49
C VAL A 444 -7.66 -11.36 26.40
N ARG A 445 -8.20 -10.71 25.37
CA ARG A 445 -7.44 -10.12 24.27
C ARG A 445 -7.55 -8.60 24.30
N PHE A 446 -6.45 -7.94 24.62
CA PHE A 446 -6.31 -6.49 24.44
C PHE A 446 -5.81 -6.23 23.02
N LYS A 447 -6.53 -5.42 22.24
CA LYS A 447 -6.17 -5.04 20.88
C LYS A 447 -6.16 -3.53 20.69
N TYR A 448 -5.07 -2.99 20.16
CA TYR A 448 -4.97 -1.59 19.78
C TYR A 448 -5.55 -1.37 18.39
N ALA A 449 -6.73 -0.75 18.31
CA ALA A 449 -7.44 -0.47 17.07
C ALA A 449 -8.07 0.93 17.11
N PRO A 450 -7.25 2.00 17.07
CA PRO A 450 -7.73 3.38 17.20
C PRO A 450 -8.56 3.81 15.99
N ARG A 451 -9.72 4.43 16.26
CA ARG A 451 -10.62 4.98 15.21
C ARG A 451 -9.93 6.06 14.38
N SER A 452 -9.01 6.83 14.97
CA SER A 452 -8.24 7.87 14.26
C SER A 452 -7.38 7.27 13.14
N PHE A 453 -6.70 6.15 13.40
CA PHE A 453 -5.92 5.45 12.38
C PHE A 453 -6.83 4.87 11.28
N GLN A 454 -7.95 4.26 11.66
CA GLN A 454 -8.91 3.72 10.71
C GLN A 454 -9.48 4.80 9.79
N LEU A 455 -9.91 5.94 10.34
CA LEU A 455 -10.40 7.08 9.57
C LEU A 455 -9.30 7.72 8.71
N GLY A 456 -8.09 7.88 9.26
CA GLY A 456 -6.94 8.41 8.51
C GLY A 456 -6.57 7.52 7.32
N LEU A 457 -6.57 6.20 7.52
CA LEU A 457 -6.35 5.21 6.47
C LEU A 457 -7.45 5.27 5.40
N PHE A 458 -8.72 5.38 5.82
CA PHE A 458 -9.86 5.55 4.91
C PHE A 458 -9.71 6.79 4.04
N VAL A 459 -9.54 7.96 4.66
CA VAL A 459 -9.44 9.25 3.97
C VAL A 459 -8.25 9.27 3.03
N SER A 460 -7.09 8.76 3.47
CA SER A 460 -5.88 8.67 2.63
C SER A 460 -6.10 7.77 1.42
N PHE A 461 -6.78 6.65 1.61
CA PHE A 461 -7.10 5.72 0.53
C PHE A 461 -8.06 6.36 -0.50
N ILE A 462 -9.15 7.00 -0.05
CA ILE A 462 -10.08 7.71 -0.94
C ILE A 462 -9.38 8.85 -1.67
N ALA A 463 -8.57 9.66 -0.98
CA ALA A 463 -7.79 10.73 -1.59
C ALA A 463 -6.83 10.20 -2.66
N GLY A 464 -6.18 9.06 -2.40
CA GLY A 464 -5.34 8.37 -3.38
C GLY A 464 -6.12 7.94 -4.62
N VAL A 465 -7.29 7.30 -4.46
CA VAL A 465 -8.16 6.91 -5.58
C VAL A 465 -8.59 8.13 -6.39
N VAL A 466 -9.07 9.19 -5.73
CA VAL A 466 -9.48 10.44 -6.40
C VAL A 466 -8.32 11.06 -7.17
N THR A 467 -7.12 11.11 -6.57
CA THR A 467 -5.93 11.65 -7.23
C THR A 467 -5.56 10.83 -8.46
N CYS A 468 -5.61 9.50 -8.38
CA CYS A 468 -5.38 8.62 -9.53
C CYS A 468 -6.42 8.83 -10.64
N LEU A 469 -7.70 9.01 -10.28
CA LEU A 469 -8.76 9.31 -11.26
C LEU A 469 -8.53 10.67 -11.94
N LEU A 470 -8.18 11.70 -11.17
CA LEU A 470 -7.87 13.03 -11.71
C LEU A 470 -6.63 12.99 -12.61
N ALA A 471 -5.59 12.24 -12.22
CA ALA A 471 -4.38 12.05 -13.03
C ALA A 471 -4.69 11.28 -14.31
N ALA A 472 -5.50 10.22 -14.25
CA ALA A 472 -5.93 9.46 -15.42
C ALA A 472 -6.76 10.33 -16.37
N ASN A 473 -7.69 11.13 -15.85
CA ASN A 473 -8.48 12.07 -16.63
C ASN A 473 -7.60 13.17 -17.28
N TRP A 474 -6.63 13.70 -16.54
CA TRP A 474 -5.67 14.68 -17.07
C TRP A 474 -4.77 14.08 -18.16
N LEU A 475 -4.23 12.88 -17.96
CA LEU A 475 -3.45 12.14 -18.95
C LEU A 475 -4.29 11.90 -20.21
N TRP A 476 -5.53 11.45 -20.04
CA TRP A 476 -6.47 11.23 -21.13
C TRP A 476 -6.68 12.51 -21.93
N GLY A 477 -7.04 13.62 -21.29
CA GLY A 477 -7.23 14.91 -21.98
C GLY A 477 -5.97 15.47 -22.65
N ARG A 478 -4.77 15.06 -22.20
CA ARG A 478 -3.49 15.49 -22.80
C ARG A 478 -3.11 14.67 -24.03
N PHE A 479 -3.37 13.37 -24.03
CA PHE A 479 -3.04 12.48 -25.15
C PHE A 479 -4.20 12.32 -26.15
N TYR A 480 -5.42 12.60 -25.73
CA TYR A 480 -6.65 12.42 -26.51
C TYR A 480 -7.37 13.77 -26.68
N ARG A 481 -7.05 14.51 -27.74
CA ARG A 481 -7.78 15.71 -28.16
C ARG A 481 -8.76 15.37 -29.29
N GLU A 482 -10.01 15.78 -29.11
CA GLU A 482 -11.03 15.72 -30.17
C GLU A 482 -10.67 16.71 -31.29
N SER A 483 -10.73 16.22 -32.53
CA SER A 483 -10.76 17.05 -33.73
C SER A 483 -12.02 16.66 -34.50
N ASP A 484 -12.86 17.63 -34.85
CA ASP A 484 -14.17 17.40 -35.47
C ASP A 484 -14.14 16.74 -36.88
N GLU A 485 -12.96 16.43 -37.42
CA GLU A 485 -12.72 15.83 -38.75
C GLU A 485 -12.28 14.35 -38.70
N ASP A 486 -12.74 13.56 -37.73
CA ASP A 486 -12.16 12.24 -37.48
C ASP A 486 -12.77 11.09 -38.31
N SER A 487 -11.90 10.40 -39.08
CA SER A 487 -12.23 9.24 -39.93
C SER A 487 -12.83 8.03 -39.16
N VAL A 488 -13.53 7.13 -39.89
CA VAL A 488 -14.11 5.87 -39.37
C VAL A 488 -13.11 5.06 -38.53
N ILE A 489 -11.83 5.06 -38.90
CA ILE A 489 -10.76 4.35 -38.19
C ILE A 489 -10.56 4.91 -36.77
N LYS A 490 -10.64 6.23 -36.59
CA LYS A 490 -10.48 6.88 -35.28
C LYS A 490 -11.70 6.67 -34.38
N ARG A 491 -12.91 6.58 -34.94
CA ARG A 491 -14.13 6.22 -34.20
C ARG A 491 -14.07 4.78 -33.65
N VAL A 492 -13.59 3.82 -34.45
CA VAL A 492 -13.36 2.44 -34.02
C VAL A 492 -12.26 2.35 -32.95
N ALA A 493 -11.20 3.14 -33.09
CA ALA A 493 -10.14 3.25 -32.08
C ALA A 493 -10.66 3.84 -30.77
N LYS A 494 -11.47 4.92 -30.79
CA LYS A 494 -12.11 5.52 -29.60
C LYS A 494 -13.01 4.53 -28.86
N ASN A 495 -13.83 3.80 -29.61
CA ASN A 495 -14.77 2.81 -29.07
C ASN A 495 -14.06 1.59 -28.45
N SER A 496 -12.80 1.34 -28.81
CA SER A 496 -11.99 0.26 -28.25
C SER A 496 -11.07 0.73 -27.12
N LEU A 497 -10.40 1.87 -27.28
CA LEU A 497 -9.39 2.39 -26.35
C LEU A 497 -9.99 2.96 -25.05
N THR A 498 -11.17 3.57 -25.12
CA THR A 498 -11.83 4.15 -23.93
C THR A 498 -12.20 3.06 -22.92
N PRO A 499 -12.91 1.97 -23.28
CA PRO A 499 -13.17 0.87 -22.36
C PRO A 499 -11.89 0.19 -21.86
N MET A 500 -10.87 0.04 -22.69
CA MET A 500 -9.58 -0.53 -22.28
C MET A 500 -8.91 0.29 -21.18
N SER A 501 -8.86 1.61 -21.35
CA SER A 501 -8.21 2.53 -20.40
C SER A 501 -8.95 2.57 -19.06
N LEU A 502 -10.29 2.61 -19.11
CA LEU A 502 -11.12 2.55 -17.90
C LEU A 502 -11.03 1.20 -17.19
N SER A 503 -10.92 0.10 -17.94
CA SER A 503 -10.73 -1.23 -17.34
C SER A 503 -9.36 -1.37 -16.68
N LEU A 504 -8.29 -0.82 -17.27
CA LEU A 504 -6.96 -0.77 -16.63
C LEU A 504 -6.99 0.06 -15.34
N LEU A 505 -7.68 1.20 -15.36
CA LEU A 505 -7.92 2.03 -14.17
C LEU A 505 -8.65 1.25 -13.08
N ASN A 506 -9.73 0.54 -13.43
CA ASN A 506 -10.48 -0.30 -12.48
C ASN A 506 -9.60 -1.39 -11.87
N LYS A 507 -8.73 -2.02 -12.67
CA LYS A 507 -7.78 -3.00 -12.15
C LYS A 507 -6.80 -2.39 -11.15
N GLY A 508 -6.30 -1.19 -11.42
CA GLY A 508 -5.46 -0.45 -10.49
C GLY A 508 -6.17 -0.13 -9.17
N ILE A 509 -7.42 0.31 -9.23
CA ILE A 509 -8.25 0.58 -8.04
C ILE A 509 -8.52 -0.73 -7.27
N ASP A 510 -8.88 -1.81 -7.94
CA ASP A 510 -9.11 -3.13 -7.33
C ASP A 510 -7.83 -3.67 -6.68
N PHE A 511 -6.67 -3.45 -7.30
CA PHE A 511 -5.37 -3.85 -6.74
C PHE A 511 -5.02 -3.03 -5.50
N ALA A 512 -5.27 -1.71 -5.51
CA ALA A 512 -5.11 -0.86 -4.34
C ALA A 512 -6.06 -1.26 -3.20
N PHE A 513 -7.32 -1.57 -3.53
CA PHE A 513 -8.27 -2.08 -2.56
C PHE A 513 -7.88 -3.46 -2.02
N ALA A 514 -7.29 -4.32 -2.85
CA ALA A 514 -6.74 -5.59 -2.40
C ALA A 514 -5.65 -5.37 -1.34
N MET A 515 -4.75 -4.39 -1.48
CA MET A 515 -3.74 -4.10 -0.45
C MET A 515 -4.36 -3.81 0.93
N LEU A 516 -5.41 -2.98 0.96
CA LEU A 516 -6.15 -2.68 2.20
C LEU A 516 -6.83 -3.94 2.76
N ARG A 517 -7.56 -4.65 1.90
CA ARG A 517 -8.35 -5.83 2.27
C ARG A 517 -7.50 -6.98 2.80
N LEU A 518 -6.36 -7.28 2.16
CA LEU A 518 -5.48 -8.36 2.59
C LEU A 518 -4.89 -8.10 3.98
N ARG A 519 -4.52 -6.84 4.28
CA ARG A 519 -3.99 -6.43 5.59
C ARG A 519 -5.03 -6.45 6.70
N ILE A 520 -6.28 -6.10 6.40
CA ILE A 520 -7.34 -6.09 7.42
C ILE A 520 -7.90 -7.49 7.66
N LEU A 521 -8.12 -8.29 6.61
CA LEU A 521 -8.75 -9.61 6.75
C LEU A 521 -7.78 -10.71 7.18
N ALA A 522 -6.47 -10.46 7.07
CA ALA A 522 -5.42 -11.47 7.27
C ALA A 522 -5.61 -12.70 6.33
N PRO A 523 -4.67 -13.65 6.29
CA PRO A 523 -4.77 -14.80 5.37
C PRO A 523 -6.05 -15.63 5.53
N MET A 524 -6.55 -15.81 6.76
CA MET A 524 -7.77 -16.60 7.00
C MET A 524 -9.04 -15.92 6.50
N GLY A 525 -9.25 -14.63 6.82
CA GLY A 525 -10.42 -13.89 6.35
C GLY A 525 -10.40 -13.69 4.83
N GLU A 526 -9.22 -13.44 4.28
CA GLU A 526 -9.01 -13.36 2.82
C GLU A 526 -9.34 -14.69 2.14
N GLY A 527 -8.91 -15.82 2.69
CA GLY A 527 -9.19 -17.15 2.16
C GLY A 527 -10.69 -17.46 2.09
N ARG A 528 -11.44 -17.13 3.14
CA ARG A 528 -12.91 -17.29 3.17
C ARG A 528 -13.60 -16.46 2.11
N TYR A 529 -13.17 -15.21 1.95
CA TYR A 529 -13.72 -14.31 0.93
C TYR A 529 -13.37 -14.76 -0.50
N ALA A 530 -12.12 -15.13 -0.75
CA ALA A 530 -11.66 -15.62 -2.05
C ALA A 530 -12.37 -16.91 -2.45
N PHE A 531 -12.62 -17.81 -1.49
CA PHE A 531 -13.45 -18.99 -1.70
C PHE A 531 -14.88 -18.62 -2.05
N ALA A 532 -15.54 -17.75 -1.27
CA ALA A 532 -16.93 -17.36 -1.52
C ALA A 532 -17.14 -16.73 -2.90
N ILE A 533 -16.22 -15.84 -3.34
CA ILE A 533 -16.24 -15.27 -4.69
C ILE A 533 -16.04 -16.35 -5.74
N SER A 534 -15.02 -17.21 -5.59
CA SER A 534 -14.71 -18.22 -6.59
C SER A 534 -15.85 -19.23 -6.72
N PHE A 535 -16.47 -19.60 -5.59
CA PHE A 535 -17.64 -20.47 -5.54
C PHE A 535 -18.83 -19.87 -6.30
N ILE A 536 -19.19 -18.61 -6.05
CA ILE A 536 -20.27 -17.93 -6.76
C ILE A 536 -19.94 -17.70 -8.25
N GLY A 537 -18.68 -17.45 -8.60
CA GLY A 537 -18.26 -17.23 -9.99
C GLY A 537 -18.59 -18.39 -10.94
N TYR A 538 -18.60 -19.64 -10.46
CA TYR A 538 -19.06 -20.77 -11.27
C TYR A 538 -20.55 -20.70 -11.62
N PHE A 539 -21.35 -20.34 -10.63
CA PHE A 539 -22.79 -20.19 -10.77
C PHE A 539 -23.16 -18.95 -11.59
N GLU A 540 -22.36 -17.88 -11.49
CA GLU A 540 -22.49 -16.69 -12.33
C GLU A 540 -22.47 -17.06 -13.83
N ILE A 541 -21.51 -17.89 -14.25
CA ILE A 541 -21.40 -18.33 -15.65
C ILE A 541 -22.65 -19.09 -16.10
N LEU A 542 -23.20 -19.95 -15.24
CA LEU A 542 -24.43 -20.69 -15.53
C LEU A 542 -25.64 -19.75 -15.68
N THR A 543 -25.66 -18.64 -14.94
CA THR A 543 -26.75 -17.65 -15.05
C THR A 543 -26.58 -16.68 -16.24
N ILE A 544 -25.35 -16.30 -16.59
CA ILE A 544 -25.06 -15.45 -17.76
C ILE A 544 -25.35 -16.21 -19.06
N PHE A 545 -25.00 -17.50 -19.10
CA PHE A 545 -25.28 -18.48 -20.16
C PHE A 545 -24.86 -18.06 -21.58
N GLY A 546 -23.95 -17.09 -21.72
CA GLY A 546 -23.57 -16.52 -23.02
C GLY A 546 -24.65 -15.66 -23.70
N LEU A 547 -25.78 -15.39 -23.02
CA LEU A 547 -26.91 -14.65 -23.58
C LEU A 547 -26.56 -13.19 -23.90
N GLY A 548 -25.63 -12.58 -23.17
CA GLY A 548 -25.17 -11.21 -23.43
C GLY A 548 -24.52 -11.07 -24.80
N THR A 549 -23.67 -12.04 -25.19
CA THR A 549 -23.04 -12.05 -26.53
C THR A 549 -24.07 -12.25 -27.63
N LEU A 550 -25.06 -13.12 -27.43
CA LEU A 550 -26.16 -13.31 -28.36
C LEU A 550 -26.98 -12.02 -28.51
N LEU A 551 -27.35 -11.39 -27.38
CA LEU A 551 -28.10 -10.14 -27.35
C LEU A 551 -27.35 -9.02 -28.09
N THR A 552 -26.05 -8.84 -27.81
CA THR A 552 -25.24 -7.85 -28.53
C THR A 552 -25.23 -8.10 -30.03
N ARG A 553 -25.08 -9.37 -30.46
CA ARG A 553 -25.02 -9.72 -31.89
C ARG A 553 -26.34 -9.50 -32.61
N GLU A 554 -27.46 -9.97 -32.07
CA GLU A 554 -28.75 -9.88 -32.77
C GLU A 554 -29.33 -8.46 -32.72
N VAL A 555 -29.19 -7.74 -31.62
CA VAL A 555 -29.62 -6.33 -31.52
C VAL A 555 -28.77 -5.40 -32.39
N ALA A 556 -27.49 -5.73 -32.60
CA ALA A 556 -26.65 -4.99 -33.55
C ALA A 556 -27.09 -5.17 -35.01
N LYS A 557 -27.71 -6.31 -35.37
CA LYS A 557 -28.28 -6.53 -36.72
C LYS A 557 -29.61 -5.81 -36.91
N ASP A 558 -30.47 -5.87 -35.90
CA ASP A 558 -31.81 -5.27 -35.93
C ASP A 558 -32.12 -4.62 -34.57
N ARG A 559 -32.01 -3.29 -34.55
CA ARG A 559 -32.18 -2.48 -33.33
C ARG A 559 -33.64 -2.40 -32.88
N ASP A 560 -34.61 -2.65 -33.76
CA ASP A 560 -36.03 -2.56 -33.40
C ASP A 560 -36.46 -3.73 -32.49
N GLN A 561 -35.73 -4.84 -32.55
CA GLN A 561 -35.95 -6.00 -31.67
C GLN A 561 -35.24 -5.89 -30.31
N ALA A 562 -34.60 -4.78 -29.99
CA ALA A 562 -33.84 -4.61 -28.75
C ALA A 562 -34.65 -4.92 -27.48
N ASN A 563 -35.89 -4.44 -27.39
CA ASN A 563 -36.76 -4.69 -26.24
C ASN A 563 -37.17 -6.17 -26.13
N ARG A 564 -37.45 -6.84 -27.26
CA ARG A 564 -37.82 -8.26 -27.31
C ARG A 564 -36.67 -9.15 -26.82
N TYR A 565 -35.45 -8.92 -27.32
CA TYR A 565 -34.26 -9.65 -26.87
C TYR A 565 -33.92 -9.36 -25.40
N LEU A 566 -34.04 -8.11 -24.95
CA LEU A 566 -33.80 -7.73 -23.57
C LEU A 566 -34.77 -8.44 -22.61
N ASN A 567 -36.09 -8.39 -22.89
CA ASN A 567 -37.10 -9.02 -22.04
C ASN A 567 -36.92 -10.54 -21.94
N ASN A 568 -36.68 -11.23 -23.07
CA ASN A 568 -36.45 -12.67 -23.06
C ASN A 568 -35.14 -13.05 -22.36
N THR A 569 -34.08 -12.24 -22.52
CA THR A 569 -32.80 -12.44 -21.82
C THR A 569 -32.96 -12.27 -20.32
N LEU A 570 -33.63 -11.21 -19.87
CA LEU A 570 -33.89 -10.98 -18.45
C LEU A 570 -34.74 -12.11 -17.85
N ALA A 571 -35.83 -12.49 -18.51
CA ALA A 571 -36.68 -13.60 -18.07
C ALA A 571 -35.90 -14.93 -17.95
N LEU A 572 -35.08 -15.26 -18.96
CA LEU A 572 -34.20 -16.44 -18.92
C LEU A 572 -33.20 -16.36 -17.77
N ARG A 573 -32.57 -15.20 -17.52
CA ARG A 573 -31.61 -15.03 -16.43
C ARG A 573 -32.25 -15.19 -15.05
N VAL A 574 -33.48 -14.71 -14.87
CA VAL A 574 -34.23 -14.95 -13.63
C VAL A 574 -34.53 -16.43 -13.45
N MET A 575 -34.99 -17.13 -14.50
CA MET A 575 -35.24 -18.57 -14.45
C MET A 575 -33.97 -19.38 -14.15
N LEU A 576 -32.85 -19.05 -14.80
CA LEU A 576 -31.56 -19.70 -14.57
C LEU A 576 -31.02 -19.41 -13.17
N TRP A 577 -31.17 -18.18 -12.67
CA TRP A 577 -30.79 -17.82 -11.31
C TRP A 577 -31.58 -18.63 -10.28
N LEU A 578 -32.92 -18.69 -10.41
CA LEU A 578 -33.78 -19.51 -9.55
C LEU A 578 -33.41 -21.00 -9.63
N ALA A 579 -33.12 -21.52 -10.82
CA ALA A 579 -32.72 -22.92 -11.03
C ALA A 579 -31.38 -23.27 -10.36
N VAL A 580 -30.50 -22.29 -10.20
CA VAL A 580 -29.18 -22.46 -9.60
C VAL A 580 -29.20 -22.33 -8.07
N LEU A 581 -30.18 -21.66 -7.46
CA LEU A 581 -30.28 -21.51 -6.00
C LEU A 581 -30.27 -22.85 -5.24
N PRO A 582 -31.00 -23.90 -5.65
CA PRO A 582 -30.90 -25.22 -5.00
C PRO A 582 -29.51 -25.83 -5.09
N LEU A 583 -28.77 -25.61 -6.19
CA LEU A 583 -27.40 -26.09 -6.36
C LEU A 583 -26.43 -25.34 -5.45
N ILE A 584 -26.60 -24.03 -5.28
CA ILE A 584 -25.86 -23.22 -4.32
C ILE A 584 -26.16 -23.73 -2.89
N GLY A 585 -27.42 -23.95 -2.55
CA GLY A 585 -27.84 -24.48 -1.25
C GLY A 585 -27.25 -25.86 -0.96
N LEU A 586 -27.26 -26.77 -1.94
CA LEU A 586 -26.61 -28.07 -1.84
C LEU A 586 -25.10 -27.93 -1.66
N GLY A 587 -24.45 -27.04 -2.40
CA GLY A 587 -23.02 -26.78 -2.26
C GLY A 587 -22.68 -26.22 -0.87
N ILE A 588 -23.46 -25.28 -0.34
CA ILE A 588 -23.31 -24.80 1.04
C ILE A 588 -23.43 -25.97 2.02
N LEU A 589 -24.44 -26.83 1.88
CA LEU A 589 -24.65 -28.00 2.75
C LEU A 589 -23.47 -28.99 2.69
N LEU A 590 -22.96 -29.29 1.49
CA LEU A 590 -21.82 -30.20 1.33
C LEU A 590 -20.54 -29.62 1.93
N TYR A 591 -20.27 -28.33 1.72
CA TYR A 591 -19.07 -27.68 2.25
C TYR A 591 -19.16 -27.38 3.75
N THR A 592 -20.34 -27.15 4.33
CA THR A 592 -20.49 -27.09 5.79
C THR A 592 -20.27 -28.46 6.42
N ARG A 593 -20.74 -29.54 5.78
CA ARG A 593 -20.63 -30.90 6.33
C ARG A 593 -19.23 -31.51 6.16
N PHE A 594 -18.59 -31.30 5.01
CA PHE A 594 -17.34 -31.98 4.64
C PHE A 594 -16.17 -31.04 4.33
N GLY A 595 -16.43 -29.74 4.12
CA GLY A 595 -15.43 -28.79 3.61
C GLY A 595 -15.04 -27.65 4.57
N GLY A 596 -15.48 -27.71 5.83
CA GLY A 596 -15.16 -26.70 6.85
C GLY A 596 -15.67 -25.29 6.52
N LEU A 597 -16.84 -25.17 5.87
CA LEU A 597 -17.47 -23.87 5.62
C LEU A 597 -18.09 -23.32 6.89
N THR A 598 -17.65 -22.13 7.29
CA THR A 598 -18.16 -21.44 8.47
C THR A 598 -19.48 -20.70 8.18
N GLY A 599 -20.30 -20.45 9.20
CA GLY A 599 -21.58 -19.72 9.07
C GLY A 599 -21.47 -18.39 8.31
N ASP A 600 -20.51 -17.54 8.68
CA ASP A 600 -20.28 -16.24 8.03
C ASP A 600 -19.93 -16.37 6.54
N ALA A 601 -19.18 -17.42 6.18
CA ALA A 601 -18.83 -17.69 4.78
C ALA A 601 -20.07 -18.12 3.99
N ALA A 602 -20.97 -18.91 4.60
CA ALA A 602 -22.27 -19.22 4.00
C ALA A 602 -23.14 -17.96 3.85
N THR A 603 -23.19 -17.07 4.85
CA THR A 603 -23.88 -15.78 4.77
C THR A 603 -23.33 -14.92 3.63
N ALA A 604 -22.01 -14.84 3.48
CA ALA A 604 -21.39 -14.11 2.38
C ALA A 604 -21.76 -14.70 1.01
N ILE A 605 -21.80 -16.04 0.87
CA ILE A 605 -22.23 -16.72 -0.36
C ILE A 605 -23.69 -16.38 -0.67
N VAL A 606 -24.59 -16.37 0.32
CA VAL A 606 -26.00 -15.98 0.12
C VAL A 606 -26.12 -14.53 -0.33
N LEU A 607 -25.38 -13.61 0.29
CA LEU A 607 -25.37 -12.20 -0.12
C LEU A 607 -24.81 -12.02 -1.54
N PHE A 608 -23.75 -12.76 -1.90
CA PHE A 608 -23.25 -12.76 -3.27
C PHE A 608 -24.24 -13.38 -4.27
N ALA A 609 -24.98 -14.41 -3.88
CA ALA A 609 -26.04 -15.00 -4.72
C ALA A 609 -27.19 -14.00 -4.96
N LEU A 610 -27.54 -13.18 -3.96
CA LEU A 610 -28.46 -12.06 -4.13
C LEU A 610 -27.87 -10.97 -5.04
N GLY A 611 -26.60 -10.62 -4.83
CA GLY A 611 -25.87 -9.67 -5.68
C GLY A 611 -25.79 -10.13 -7.14
N LEU A 612 -25.67 -11.44 -7.37
CA LEU A 612 -25.62 -12.06 -8.69
C LEU A 612 -26.89 -11.78 -9.50
N PHE A 613 -28.07 -11.76 -8.88
CA PHE A 613 -29.32 -11.40 -9.56
C PHE A 613 -29.22 -10.00 -10.19
N PHE A 614 -28.81 -8.99 -9.41
CA PHE A 614 -28.65 -7.63 -9.91
C PHE A 614 -27.51 -7.52 -10.92
N GLY A 615 -26.41 -8.25 -10.73
CA GLY A 615 -25.30 -8.33 -11.69
C GLY A 615 -25.76 -8.84 -13.06
N ASN A 616 -26.58 -9.89 -13.07
CA ASN A 616 -27.18 -10.44 -14.29
C ASN A 616 -28.08 -9.45 -15.03
N VAL A 617 -28.81 -8.58 -14.32
CA VAL A 617 -29.60 -7.51 -14.94
C VAL A 617 -28.68 -6.43 -15.53
N ALA A 618 -27.66 -6.00 -14.77
CA ALA A 618 -26.70 -4.98 -15.20
C ALA A 618 -25.92 -5.41 -16.46
N ASP A 619 -25.50 -6.67 -16.53
CA ASP A 619 -24.81 -7.21 -17.71
C ASP A 619 -25.71 -7.22 -18.96
N ALA A 620 -27.00 -7.55 -18.82
CA ALA A 620 -27.94 -7.53 -19.95
C ALA A 620 -28.15 -6.10 -20.49
N LEU A 621 -28.27 -5.12 -19.59
CA LEU A 621 -28.35 -3.70 -19.97
C LEU A 621 -27.04 -3.21 -20.62
N SER A 622 -25.89 -3.66 -20.12
CA SER A 622 -24.59 -3.35 -20.71
C SER A 622 -24.45 -3.93 -22.12
N ALA A 623 -24.95 -5.15 -22.34
CA ALA A 623 -24.97 -5.80 -23.64
C ALA A 623 -25.83 -5.05 -24.67
N VAL A 624 -26.90 -4.37 -24.25
CA VAL A 624 -27.69 -3.45 -25.11
C VAL A 624 -26.82 -2.26 -25.53
N PHE A 625 -26.13 -1.58 -24.60
CA PHE A 625 -25.23 -0.48 -24.97
C PHE A 625 -24.13 -0.92 -25.94
N ASN A 626 -23.56 -2.11 -25.73
CA ASN A 626 -22.59 -2.70 -26.65
C ASN A 626 -23.18 -2.92 -28.05
N ALA A 627 -24.46 -3.34 -28.14
CA ALA A 627 -25.17 -3.51 -29.42
C ALA A 627 -25.39 -2.19 -30.17
N TYR A 628 -25.57 -1.10 -29.43
CA TYR A 628 -25.70 0.26 -29.97
C TYR A 628 -24.35 0.94 -30.24
N GLU A 629 -23.23 0.22 -30.10
CA GLU A 629 -21.86 0.74 -30.24
C GLU A 629 -21.51 1.85 -29.24
N LYS A 630 -22.22 1.91 -28.11
CA LYS A 630 -22.07 2.91 -27.04
C LYS A 630 -21.32 2.34 -25.83
N MET A 631 -20.17 1.70 -26.10
CA MET A 631 -19.37 0.97 -25.08
C MET A 631 -18.81 1.88 -23.98
N GLU A 632 -18.76 3.20 -24.20
CA GLU A 632 -18.33 4.19 -23.21
C GLU A 632 -19.22 4.24 -21.97
N TYR A 633 -20.54 4.03 -22.11
CA TYR A 633 -21.47 4.13 -20.98
C TYR A 633 -21.27 2.98 -19.97
N PRO A 634 -21.28 1.69 -20.37
CA PRO A 634 -20.95 0.60 -19.46
C PRO A 634 -19.57 0.73 -18.83
N ALA A 635 -18.56 1.21 -19.58
CA ALA A 635 -17.21 1.39 -19.06
C ALA A 635 -17.11 2.47 -17.98
N ILE A 636 -17.77 3.63 -18.19
CA ILE A 636 -17.83 4.71 -17.20
C ILE A 636 -18.59 4.24 -15.96
N ILE A 637 -19.75 3.59 -16.14
CA ILE A 637 -20.54 3.10 -15.00
C ILE A 637 -19.76 2.03 -14.22
N SER A 638 -19.09 1.11 -14.90
CA SER A 638 -18.21 0.13 -14.24
C SER A 638 -17.14 0.82 -13.39
N THR A 639 -16.59 1.94 -13.87
CA THR A 639 -15.62 2.75 -13.11
C THR A 639 -16.25 3.39 -11.88
N VAL A 640 -17.42 4.02 -12.03
CA VAL A 640 -18.17 4.61 -10.90
C VAL A 640 -18.54 3.54 -9.87
N THR A 641 -19.04 2.40 -10.31
CA THR A 641 -19.37 1.26 -9.44
C THR A 641 -18.13 0.70 -8.75
N THR A 642 -16.99 0.64 -9.42
CA THR A 642 -15.72 0.20 -8.81
C THR A 642 -15.30 1.17 -7.70
N VAL A 643 -15.34 2.47 -7.96
CA VAL A 643 -15.03 3.50 -6.94
C VAL A 643 -16.01 3.41 -5.77
N LEU A 644 -17.31 3.26 -6.03
CA LEU A 644 -18.33 3.10 -4.99
C LEU A 644 -18.09 1.84 -4.16
N LYS A 645 -17.91 0.69 -4.81
CA LYS A 645 -17.62 -0.61 -4.18
C LYS A 645 -16.38 -0.55 -3.31
N VAL A 646 -15.32 0.09 -3.79
CA VAL A 646 -14.05 0.20 -3.09
C VAL A 646 -14.15 1.17 -1.92
N SER A 647 -14.88 2.26 -2.06
CA SER A 647 -15.13 3.23 -0.99
C SER A 647 -15.99 2.63 0.11
N LEU A 648 -17.14 2.05 -0.24
CA LEU A 648 -18.01 1.37 0.72
C LEU A 648 -17.31 0.15 1.33
N GLY A 649 -16.58 -0.61 0.52
CA GLY A 649 -15.83 -1.77 0.96
C GLY A 649 -14.74 -1.43 1.98
N ALA A 650 -13.99 -0.34 1.74
CA ALA A 650 -13.01 0.15 2.70
C ALA A 650 -13.68 0.60 4.00
N GLY A 651 -14.78 1.34 3.92
CA GLY A 651 -15.54 1.77 5.10
C GLY A 651 -16.04 0.59 5.95
N VAL A 652 -16.65 -0.40 5.30
CA VAL A 652 -17.18 -1.61 5.96
C VAL A 652 -16.09 -2.45 6.63
N LEU A 653 -14.93 -2.60 5.98
CA LEU A 653 -13.78 -3.30 6.58
C LEU A 653 -13.25 -2.58 7.82
N LEU A 654 -13.16 -1.25 7.77
CA LEU A 654 -12.65 -0.44 8.87
C LEU A 654 -13.64 -0.37 10.05
N LEU A 655 -14.94 -0.46 9.76
CA LEU A 655 -16.00 -0.62 10.77
C LEU A 655 -16.02 -2.02 11.42
N GLY A 656 -15.20 -2.96 10.94
CA GLY A 656 -15.10 -4.31 11.52
C GLY A 656 -16.17 -5.29 11.06
N TRP A 657 -16.96 -4.96 10.02
CA TRP A 657 -17.98 -5.88 9.48
C TRP A 657 -17.37 -7.00 8.62
N GLY A 658 -16.04 -7.02 8.50
CA GLY A 658 -15.27 -8.07 7.86
C GLY A 658 -15.67 -8.32 6.40
N PHE A 659 -15.46 -9.56 5.95
CA PHE A 659 -15.72 -9.94 4.57
C PHE A 659 -17.20 -10.16 4.26
N VAL A 660 -18.05 -10.39 5.27
CA VAL A 660 -19.51 -10.48 5.10
C VAL A 660 -20.08 -9.13 4.68
N GLY A 661 -19.62 -8.06 5.33
CA GLY A 661 -19.98 -6.72 4.92
C GLY A 661 -19.56 -6.41 3.47
N LEU A 662 -18.39 -6.91 3.02
CA LEU A 662 -17.98 -6.78 1.61
C LEU A 662 -18.95 -7.46 0.63
N ALA A 663 -19.55 -8.59 1.04
CA ALA A 663 -20.60 -9.23 0.25
C ALA A 663 -21.85 -8.35 0.17
N GLY A 664 -22.24 -7.68 1.28
CA GLY A 664 -23.32 -6.69 1.28
C GLY A 664 -23.06 -5.49 0.35
N VAL A 665 -21.82 -4.98 0.32
CA VAL A 665 -21.40 -3.90 -0.60
C VAL A 665 -21.58 -4.32 -2.06
N SER A 666 -21.35 -5.59 -2.40
CA SER A 666 -21.57 -6.08 -3.77
C SER A 666 -23.04 -5.99 -4.21
N VAL A 667 -23.98 -6.24 -3.30
CA VAL A 667 -25.43 -6.10 -3.57
C VAL A 667 -25.78 -4.65 -3.85
N ILE A 668 -25.33 -3.73 -2.99
CA ILE A 668 -25.59 -2.29 -3.13
C ILE A 668 -24.97 -1.76 -4.43
N GLY A 669 -23.73 -2.15 -4.73
CA GLY A 669 -23.02 -1.75 -5.95
C GLY A 669 -23.72 -2.24 -7.22
N ASN A 670 -24.18 -3.50 -7.24
CA ASN A 670 -24.90 -4.04 -8.39
C ASN A 670 -26.28 -3.39 -8.55
N LEU A 671 -27.01 -3.14 -7.46
CA LEU A 671 -28.28 -2.43 -7.49
C LEU A 671 -28.13 -1.00 -8.04
N PHE A 672 -27.11 -0.27 -7.56
CA PHE A 672 -26.76 1.05 -8.09
C PHE A 672 -26.47 0.99 -9.59
N THR A 673 -25.68 0.00 -10.02
CA THR A 673 -25.34 -0.21 -11.44
C THR A 673 -26.59 -0.44 -12.30
N VAL A 674 -27.52 -1.29 -11.84
CA VAL A 674 -28.81 -1.53 -12.52
C VAL A 674 -29.62 -0.25 -12.62
N ALA A 675 -29.77 0.50 -11.53
CA ALA A 675 -30.56 1.73 -11.51
C ALA A 675 -30.03 2.77 -12.52
N VAL A 676 -28.71 2.98 -12.55
CA VAL A 676 -28.06 3.93 -13.46
C VAL A 676 -28.14 3.44 -14.91
N LEU A 677 -27.78 2.18 -15.19
CA LEU A 677 -27.85 1.64 -16.55
C LEU A 677 -29.27 1.68 -17.10
N LEU A 678 -30.27 1.31 -16.30
CA LEU A 678 -31.67 1.32 -16.74
C LEU A 678 -32.13 2.75 -17.09
N ALA A 679 -31.79 3.74 -16.26
CA ALA A 679 -32.08 5.15 -16.53
C ALA A 679 -31.39 5.64 -17.82
N LEU A 680 -30.14 5.22 -18.07
CA LEU A 680 -29.43 5.59 -19.29
C LEU A 680 -29.94 4.86 -20.54
N VAL A 681 -30.33 3.58 -20.44
CA VAL A 681 -30.97 2.86 -21.56
C VAL A 681 -32.25 3.56 -21.96
N ALA A 682 -33.10 3.90 -20.98
CA ALA A 682 -34.35 4.63 -21.19
C ALA A 682 -34.16 6.00 -21.85
N ARG A 683 -33.01 6.65 -21.62
CA ARG A 683 -32.67 7.97 -22.16
C ARG A 683 -31.97 7.92 -23.52
N HIS A 684 -31.10 6.95 -23.76
CA HIS A 684 -30.15 6.97 -24.89
C HIS A 684 -30.32 5.83 -25.90
N CYS A 685 -31.14 4.82 -25.61
CA CYS A 685 -31.38 3.68 -26.49
C CYS A 685 -32.86 3.59 -26.86
N PHE A 686 -33.70 3.13 -25.92
CA PHE A 686 -35.15 3.00 -26.06
C PHE A 686 -35.78 2.93 -24.67
N ARG A 687 -37.07 3.23 -24.54
CA ARG A 687 -37.78 3.06 -23.26
C ARG A 687 -38.13 1.59 -23.06
N PRO A 688 -37.52 0.88 -22.10
CA PRO A 688 -37.84 -0.52 -21.86
C PRO A 688 -39.28 -0.63 -21.39
N HIS A 689 -40.04 -1.53 -21.99
CA HIS A 689 -41.37 -1.89 -21.51
C HIS A 689 -41.42 -3.40 -21.31
N LEU A 690 -41.96 -3.82 -20.16
CA LEU A 690 -42.25 -5.22 -19.88
C LEU A 690 -43.44 -5.63 -20.76
N GLY A 691 -43.15 -6.21 -21.92
CA GLY A 691 -44.14 -6.68 -22.89
C GLY A 691 -44.53 -8.14 -22.67
N THR A 692 -45.62 -8.57 -23.30
CA THR A 692 -46.07 -9.97 -23.38
C THR A 692 -45.22 -10.84 -24.30
N ASP A 693 -44.14 -10.32 -24.87
CA ASP A 693 -43.29 -10.96 -25.88
C ASP A 693 -42.33 -12.03 -25.30
N ILE A 694 -42.65 -12.58 -24.12
CA ILE A 694 -41.90 -13.68 -23.51
C ILE A 694 -42.36 -14.98 -24.16
N GLU A 695 -41.57 -15.48 -25.11
CA GLU A 695 -41.91 -16.64 -25.92
C GLU A 695 -41.00 -17.82 -25.57
N PHE A 696 -41.57 -18.88 -24.99
CA PHE A 696 -40.80 -20.07 -24.59
C PHE A 696 -40.04 -20.72 -25.77
N ALA A 697 -40.66 -20.75 -26.96
CA ALA A 697 -40.02 -21.28 -28.17
C ALA A 697 -38.77 -20.47 -28.56
N PHE A 698 -38.85 -19.14 -28.47
CA PHE A 698 -37.73 -18.25 -28.75
C PHE A 698 -36.63 -18.37 -27.69
N GLN A 699 -37.00 -18.46 -26.41
CA GLN A 699 -36.06 -18.70 -25.32
C GLN A 699 -35.27 -20.01 -25.50
N ARG A 700 -35.94 -21.10 -25.90
CA ARG A 700 -35.29 -22.38 -26.20
C ARG A 700 -34.29 -22.25 -27.35
N GLN A 701 -34.63 -21.49 -28.38
CA GLN A 701 -33.71 -21.20 -29.49
C GLN A 701 -32.49 -20.40 -29.02
N MET A 702 -32.70 -19.36 -28.19
CA MET A 702 -31.61 -18.57 -27.61
C MET A 702 -30.65 -19.41 -26.77
N LEU A 703 -31.18 -20.32 -25.94
CA LEU A 703 -30.38 -21.25 -25.14
C LEU A 703 -29.56 -22.20 -26.03
N ASN A 704 -30.15 -22.78 -27.09
CA ASN A 704 -29.44 -23.66 -28.01
C ASN A 704 -28.28 -22.95 -28.73
N ILE A 705 -28.47 -21.69 -29.12
CA ILE A 705 -27.42 -20.90 -29.78
C ILE A 705 -26.32 -20.51 -28.79
N SER A 706 -26.67 -20.21 -27.54
CA SER A 706 -25.72 -19.72 -26.52
C SER A 706 -25.02 -20.83 -25.74
N PHE A 707 -25.55 -22.06 -25.77
CA PHE A 707 -25.01 -23.21 -25.03
C PHE A 707 -23.53 -23.50 -25.30
N PRO A 708 -23.03 -23.49 -26.56
CA PRO A 708 -21.58 -23.68 -26.80
C PRO A 708 -20.72 -22.56 -26.22
N LEU A 709 -21.22 -21.31 -26.21
CA LEU A 709 -20.51 -20.18 -25.61
C LEU A 709 -20.41 -20.33 -24.09
N MET A 710 -21.52 -20.76 -23.45
CA MET A 710 -21.57 -21.06 -22.02
C MET A 710 -20.58 -22.17 -21.64
N ILE A 711 -20.56 -23.29 -22.37
CA ILE A 711 -19.62 -24.39 -22.09
C ILE A 711 -18.18 -23.92 -22.20
N ASN A 712 -17.83 -23.17 -23.25
CA ASN A 712 -16.47 -22.67 -23.42
C ASN A 712 -16.04 -21.76 -22.27
N HIS A 713 -16.93 -20.87 -21.81
CA HIS A 713 -16.66 -20.00 -20.67
C HIS A 713 -16.53 -20.79 -19.36
N LEU A 714 -17.39 -21.80 -19.16
CA LEU A 714 -17.36 -22.65 -17.98
C LEU A 714 -16.07 -23.46 -17.92
N LEU A 715 -15.66 -24.10 -19.02
CA LEU A 715 -14.41 -24.86 -19.09
C LEU A 715 -13.19 -23.96 -18.83
N ALA A 716 -13.16 -22.76 -19.41
CA ALA A 716 -12.07 -21.81 -19.15
C ALA A 716 -12.02 -21.38 -17.68
N THR A 717 -13.16 -21.11 -17.04
CA THR A 717 -13.17 -20.71 -15.62
C THR A 717 -12.79 -21.86 -14.69
N ILE A 718 -13.26 -23.08 -14.95
CA ILE A 718 -12.82 -24.27 -14.21
C ILE A 718 -11.30 -24.42 -14.36
N PHE A 719 -10.76 -24.28 -15.56
CA PHE A 719 -9.32 -24.38 -15.80
C PHE A 719 -8.50 -23.41 -14.92
N PHE A 720 -8.96 -22.16 -14.77
CA PHE A 720 -8.21 -21.13 -14.04
C PHE A 720 -8.49 -21.05 -12.54
N ARG A 721 -9.58 -21.62 -12.02
CA ARG A 721 -10.02 -21.41 -10.62
C ARG A 721 -10.38 -22.66 -9.84
N ILE A 722 -10.27 -23.86 -10.41
CA ILE A 722 -10.67 -25.10 -9.73
C ILE A 722 -9.80 -25.41 -8.51
N ASP A 723 -8.53 -24.99 -8.56
CA ASP A 723 -7.56 -25.06 -7.48
C ASP A 723 -8.06 -24.45 -6.17
N ILE A 724 -8.69 -23.27 -6.18
CA ILE A 724 -9.24 -22.61 -4.99
C ILE A 724 -10.34 -23.46 -4.34
N LEU A 725 -11.20 -24.08 -5.14
CA LEU A 725 -12.28 -24.94 -4.62
C LEU A 725 -11.74 -26.22 -3.98
N LEU A 726 -10.67 -26.79 -4.53
CA LEU A 726 -10.04 -28.00 -4.00
C LEU A 726 -9.18 -27.70 -2.77
N LEU A 727 -8.53 -26.54 -2.72
CA LEU A 727 -7.63 -26.16 -1.64
C LEU A 727 -8.37 -25.92 -0.32
N LYS A 728 -9.58 -25.33 -0.36
CA LYS A 728 -10.41 -25.06 0.83
C LYS A 728 -10.69 -26.31 1.68
N PRO A 729 -11.29 -27.38 1.16
CA PRO A 729 -11.60 -28.58 1.95
C PRO A 729 -10.35 -29.39 2.30
N MET A 730 -9.28 -29.33 1.49
CA MET A 730 -8.08 -30.13 1.70
C MET A 730 -7.06 -29.51 2.65
N LYS A 731 -6.97 -28.18 2.69
CA LYS A 731 -5.90 -27.44 3.41
C LYS A 731 -6.39 -26.23 4.23
N GLY A 732 -7.67 -25.87 4.15
CA GLY A 732 -8.28 -24.83 4.98
C GLY A 732 -8.16 -23.41 4.43
N ASP A 733 -8.69 -22.45 5.19
CA ASP A 733 -8.82 -21.05 4.78
C ASP A 733 -7.49 -20.33 4.54
N ALA A 734 -6.52 -20.51 5.44
CA ALA A 734 -5.23 -19.82 5.35
C ALA A 734 -4.49 -20.15 4.05
N ALA A 735 -4.50 -21.43 3.62
CA ALA A 735 -3.86 -21.84 2.37
C ALA A 735 -4.49 -21.16 1.14
N VAL A 736 -5.81 -21.02 1.13
CA VAL A 736 -6.55 -20.28 0.11
C VAL A 736 -6.19 -18.80 0.13
N GLY A 737 -6.03 -18.20 1.31
CA GLY A 737 -5.58 -16.82 1.46
C GLY A 737 -4.16 -16.60 0.93
N TYR A 738 -3.22 -17.47 1.28
CA TYR A 738 -1.83 -17.37 0.83
C TYR A 738 -1.71 -17.46 -0.69
N TYR A 739 -2.41 -18.44 -1.28
CA TYR A 739 -2.44 -18.64 -2.72
C TYR A 739 -3.19 -17.52 -3.44
N GLY A 740 -4.34 -17.10 -2.90
CA GLY A 740 -5.15 -16.00 -3.41
C GLY A 740 -4.39 -14.68 -3.47
N ALA A 741 -3.52 -14.41 -2.49
CA ALA A 741 -2.66 -13.23 -2.49
C ALA A 741 -1.66 -13.24 -3.67
N ALA A 742 -1.01 -14.38 -3.93
CA ALA A 742 -0.10 -14.53 -5.07
C ALA A 742 -0.85 -14.40 -6.41
N LEU A 743 -2.04 -14.97 -6.52
CA LEU A 743 -2.89 -14.85 -7.72
C LEU A 743 -3.23 -13.40 -8.07
N LYS A 744 -3.31 -12.46 -7.11
CA LYS A 744 -3.60 -11.05 -7.43
C LYS A 744 -2.58 -10.42 -8.37
N TYR A 745 -1.31 -10.79 -8.26
CA TYR A 745 -0.28 -10.33 -9.19
C TYR A 745 -0.49 -10.93 -10.59
N ILE A 746 -0.80 -12.21 -10.67
CA ILE A 746 -1.08 -12.88 -11.95
C ILE A 746 -2.32 -12.30 -12.63
N ASP A 747 -3.39 -12.11 -11.87
CA ASP A 747 -4.62 -11.45 -12.31
C ASP A 747 -4.36 -10.03 -12.82
N GLY A 748 -3.41 -9.30 -12.22
CA GLY A 748 -2.96 -7.98 -12.67
C GLY A 748 -2.17 -8.04 -13.99
N LEU A 749 -1.23 -8.99 -14.09
CA LEU A 749 -0.38 -9.14 -15.27
C LEU A 749 -1.13 -9.65 -16.51
N ASN A 750 -2.13 -10.52 -16.34
CA ASN A 750 -2.95 -11.08 -17.42
C ASN A 750 -3.76 -10.02 -18.19
N VAL A 751 -3.92 -8.81 -17.64
CA VAL A 751 -4.54 -7.68 -18.32
C VAL A 751 -3.76 -7.27 -19.58
N ILE A 752 -2.42 -7.39 -19.54
CA ILE A 752 -1.55 -6.97 -20.63
C ILE A 752 -1.77 -7.82 -21.90
N PRO A 753 -1.65 -9.17 -21.87
CA PRO A 753 -1.94 -9.98 -23.04
C PRO A 753 -3.40 -9.86 -23.49
N SER A 754 -4.35 -9.72 -22.57
CA SER A 754 -5.76 -9.56 -22.93
C SER A 754 -6.03 -8.31 -23.77
N PHE A 755 -5.44 -7.16 -23.41
CA PHE A 755 -5.63 -5.94 -24.22
C PHE A 755 -4.87 -5.98 -25.53
N PHE A 756 -3.67 -6.57 -25.50
CA PHE A 756 -2.88 -6.78 -26.69
C PHE A 756 -3.63 -7.63 -27.72
N THR A 757 -4.28 -8.72 -27.29
CA THR A 757 -5.08 -9.58 -28.18
C THR A 757 -6.34 -8.90 -28.67
N ILE A 758 -7.09 -8.17 -27.83
CA ILE A 758 -8.29 -7.44 -28.28
C ILE A 758 -7.93 -6.41 -29.36
N ALA A 759 -6.82 -5.69 -29.21
CA ALA A 759 -6.37 -4.70 -30.19
C ALA A 759 -5.97 -5.32 -31.54
N ILE A 760 -5.38 -6.51 -31.51
CA ILE A 760 -4.86 -7.20 -32.71
C ILE A 760 -5.88 -8.14 -33.33
N PHE A 761 -6.89 -8.60 -32.60
CA PHE A 761 -7.86 -9.58 -33.08
C PHE A 761 -8.58 -9.20 -34.38
N PRO A 762 -9.07 -7.95 -34.58
CA PRO A 762 -9.69 -7.56 -35.85
C PRO A 762 -8.75 -7.70 -37.04
N LEU A 763 -7.46 -7.40 -36.84
CA LEU A 763 -6.41 -7.54 -37.85
C LEU A 763 -6.21 -9.02 -38.23
N MET A 764 -6.17 -9.90 -37.23
CA MET A 764 -6.03 -11.34 -37.43
C MET A 764 -7.22 -11.93 -38.18
N SER A 765 -8.44 -11.58 -37.78
CA SER A 765 -9.66 -12.06 -38.45
C SER A 765 -9.73 -11.61 -39.92
N ARG A 766 -9.29 -10.38 -40.23
CA ARG A 766 -9.24 -9.89 -41.62
C ARG A 766 -8.20 -10.66 -42.45
N TYR A 767 -7.02 -10.92 -41.91
CA TYR A 767 -5.96 -11.66 -42.61
C TYR A 767 -6.27 -13.15 -42.74
N ALA A 768 -7.01 -13.75 -41.81
CA ALA A 768 -7.44 -15.14 -41.90
C ALA A 768 -8.25 -15.44 -43.17
N ALA A 769 -9.10 -14.49 -43.60
CA ALA A 769 -9.94 -14.65 -44.78
C ALA A 769 -9.21 -14.40 -46.13
N SER A 770 -8.12 -13.63 -46.13
CA SER A 770 -7.58 -13.04 -47.38
C SER A 770 -6.05 -13.09 -47.55
N ALA A 771 -5.28 -13.32 -46.48
CA ALA A 771 -3.81 -13.24 -46.51
C ALA A 771 -3.14 -14.08 -45.41
N ARG A 772 -3.02 -15.40 -45.64
CA ARG A 772 -2.46 -16.38 -44.68
C ARG A 772 -1.04 -16.06 -44.22
N GLU A 773 -0.17 -15.57 -45.12
CA GLU A 773 1.20 -15.15 -44.75
C GLU A 773 1.23 -13.92 -43.84
N SER A 774 0.31 -12.97 -44.06
CA SER A 774 0.18 -11.79 -43.21
C SER A 774 -0.33 -12.16 -41.82
N LEU A 775 -1.25 -13.12 -41.73
CA LEU A 775 -1.69 -13.68 -40.44
C LEU A 775 -0.52 -14.35 -39.69
N LEU A 776 0.29 -15.16 -40.38
CA LEU A 776 1.46 -15.81 -39.78
C LEU A 776 2.48 -14.79 -39.26
N ARG A 777 2.81 -13.77 -40.06
CA ARG A 777 3.73 -12.68 -39.64
C ARG A 777 3.20 -11.94 -38.42
N ALA A 778 1.92 -11.57 -38.43
CA ALA A 778 1.30 -10.89 -37.31
C ALA A 778 1.28 -11.76 -36.04
N TYR A 779 1.06 -13.08 -36.18
CA TYR A 779 1.09 -14.02 -35.05
C TYR A 779 2.50 -14.17 -34.46
N ILE A 780 3.53 -14.34 -35.30
CA ILE A 780 4.93 -14.43 -34.86
C ILE A 780 5.36 -13.14 -34.16
N LEU A 781 5.01 -11.97 -34.72
CA LEU A 781 5.29 -10.68 -34.11
C LEU A 781 4.60 -10.54 -32.74
N SER A 782 3.33 -10.96 -32.66
CA SER A 782 2.56 -10.95 -31.41
C SER A 782 3.21 -11.80 -30.31
N LEU A 783 3.62 -13.03 -30.64
CA LEU A 783 4.33 -13.91 -29.71
C LEU A 783 5.65 -13.31 -29.26
N ARG A 784 6.43 -12.75 -30.20
CA ARG A 784 7.74 -12.15 -29.89
C ARG A 784 7.60 -10.96 -28.94
N LEU A 785 6.68 -10.04 -29.20
CA LEU A 785 6.46 -8.85 -28.37
C LEU A 785 5.99 -9.22 -26.97
N LEU A 786 5.07 -10.18 -26.83
CA LEU A 786 4.62 -10.62 -25.51
C LEU A 786 5.71 -11.39 -24.75
N LEU A 787 6.54 -12.19 -25.42
CA LEU A 787 7.65 -12.90 -24.77
C LEU A 787 8.78 -11.96 -24.33
N MET A 788 9.03 -10.88 -25.07
CA MET A 788 9.91 -9.77 -24.63
C MET A 788 9.40 -9.09 -23.35
N LEU A 789 8.13 -9.23 -23.00
CA LEU A 789 7.59 -8.72 -21.75
C LEU A 789 7.50 -9.82 -20.67
N ALA A 790 7.02 -11.01 -21.03
CA ALA A 790 6.68 -12.04 -20.07
C ALA A 790 7.90 -12.74 -19.46
N LEU A 791 8.96 -12.98 -20.24
CA LEU A 791 10.17 -13.63 -19.76
C LEU A 791 10.94 -12.82 -18.71
N PRO A 792 11.22 -11.51 -18.87
CA PRO A 792 11.87 -10.75 -17.80
C PRO A 792 10.99 -10.66 -16.55
N VAL A 793 9.66 -10.59 -16.69
CA VAL A 793 8.76 -10.62 -15.52
C VAL A 793 8.88 -11.96 -14.80
N ALA A 794 8.81 -13.08 -15.51
CA ALA A 794 8.94 -14.41 -14.92
C ALA A 794 10.29 -14.66 -14.24
N VAL A 795 11.39 -14.14 -14.80
CA VAL A 795 12.74 -14.28 -14.22
C VAL A 795 12.99 -13.29 -13.07
N GLY A 796 12.50 -12.06 -13.17
CA GLY A 796 12.76 -11.01 -12.18
C GLY A 796 11.89 -11.09 -10.93
N THR A 797 10.61 -11.48 -11.06
CA THR A 797 9.67 -11.54 -9.93
C THR A 797 10.15 -12.41 -8.77
N PRO A 798 10.78 -13.58 -8.97
CA PRO A 798 11.22 -14.40 -7.84
C PRO A 798 12.21 -13.71 -6.89
N PHE A 799 13.06 -12.82 -7.41
CA PHE A 799 14.03 -12.04 -6.63
C PHE A 799 13.39 -10.92 -5.82
N ILE A 800 12.22 -10.40 -6.24
CA ILE A 800 11.52 -9.29 -5.58
C ILE A 800 10.19 -9.73 -4.95
N ALA A 801 9.89 -11.03 -4.94
CA ALA A 801 8.60 -11.58 -4.52
C ALA A 801 8.31 -11.27 -3.04
N ARG A 802 9.34 -11.24 -2.20
CA ARG A 802 9.22 -10.90 -0.78
C ARG A 802 8.67 -9.50 -0.61
N GLU A 803 9.27 -8.52 -1.28
CA GLU A 803 8.91 -7.11 -1.20
C GLU A 803 7.55 -6.85 -1.82
N LEU A 804 7.23 -7.53 -2.93
CA LEU A 804 5.90 -7.49 -3.54
C LEU A 804 4.84 -7.95 -2.52
N ILE A 805 5.02 -9.10 -1.86
CA ILE A 805 4.06 -9.59 -0.86
C ILE A 805 3.99 -8.71 0.39
N LEU A 806 5.12 -8.15 0.86
CA LEU A 806 5.12 -7.19 1.98
C LEU A 806 4.33 -5.92 1.64
N ILE A 807 4.47 -5.41 0.41
CA ILE A 807 3.68 -4.28 -0.07
C ILE A 807 2.20 -4.66 -0.14
N LEU A 808 1.87 -5.84 -0.67
CA LEU A 808 0.50 -6.26 -0.90
C LEU A 808 -0.24 -6.62 0.40
N GLY A 809 0.24 -7.61 1.15
CA GLY A 809 -0.45 -8.19 2.31
C GLY A 809 0.24 -7.97 3.65
N GLY A 810 1.53 -7.63 3.66
CA GLY A 810 2.32 -7.46 4.89
C GLY A 810 2.99 -8.75 5.39
N GLY A 811 3.56 -8.69 6.60
CA GLY A 811 4.38 -9.77 7.17
C GLY A 811 3.65 -11.10 7.39
N GLU A 812 2.35 -11.05 7.69
CA GLU A 812 1.53 -12.26 7.96
C GLU A 812 1.39 -13.21 6.76
N TYR A 813 1.67 -12.73 5.55
CA TYR A 813 1.63 -13.54 4.32
C TYR A 813 2.97 -14.20 4.00
N LEU A 814 4.05 -13.85 4.71
CA LEU A 814 5.37 -14.47 4.53
C LEU A 814 5.55 -15.69 5.43
N PRO A 815 6.29 -16.73 4.98
CA PRO A 815 6.90 -16.86 3.64
C PRO A 815 5.95 -17.44 2.58
N HIS A 816 4.75 -17.87 2.96
CA HIS A 816 3.91 -18.74 2.13
C HIS A 816 3.43 -18.10 0.81
N SER A 817 2.95 -16.86 0.83
CA SER A 817 2.54 -16.16 -0.40
C SER A 817 3.73 -15.76 -1.27
N MET A 818 4.91 -15.51 -0.69
CA MET A 818 6.14 -15.27 -1.43
C MET A 818 6.52 -16.52 -2.23
N ILE A 819 6.54 -17.69 -1.58
CA ILE A 819 6.82 -18.97 -2.25
C ILE A 819 5.77 -19.26 -3.32
N ALA A 820 4.48 -19.03 -3.02
CA ALA A 820 3.41 -19.20 -4.00
C ALA A 820 3.63 -18.32 -5.25
N LEU A 821 4.00 -17.04 -5.08
CA LEU A 821 4.27 -16.12 -6.18
C LEU A 821 5.53 -16.51 -6.97
N GLN A 822 6.61 -16.91 -6.27
CA GLN A 822 7.86 -17.38 -6.89
C GLN A 822 7.63 -18.57 -7.81
N LEU A 823 6.79 -19.52 -7.39
CA LEU A 823 6.42 -20.68 -8.20
C LEU A 823 5.45 -20.29 -9.30
N LEU A 824 4.38 -19.57 -8.97
CA LEU A 824 3.27 -19.31 -9.88
C LEU A 824 3.66 -18.37 -11.03
N ILE A 825 4.62 -17.46 -10.87
CA ILE A 825 4.96 -16.49 -11.93
C ILE A 825 5.47 -17.15 -13.23
N GLY A 826 6.03 -18.36 -13.14
CA GLY A 826 6.41 -19.16 -14.31
C GLY A 826 5.25 -19.48 -15.27
N PHE A 827 4.00 -19.32 -14.82
CA PHE A 827 2.78 -19.46 -15.62
C PHE A 827 2.66 -18.37 -16.69
N PHE A 828 3.14 -17.15 -16.40
CA PHE A 828 2.82 -15.95 -17.18
C PHE A 828 3.29 -16.02 -18.66
N PRO A 829 4.52 -16.48 -18.99
CA PRO A 829 4.95 -16.62 -20.39
C PRO A 829 4.07 -17.59 -21.20
N PHE A 830 3.66 -18.71 -20.60
CA PHE A 830 2.81 -19.69 -21.28
C PHE A 830 1.38 -19.16 -21.47
N SER A 831 0.82 -18.48 -20.47
CA SER A 831 -0.47 -17.79 -20.58
C SER A 831 -0.47 -16.78 -21.74
N CYS A 832 0.58 -15.96 -21.89
CA CYS A 832 0.70 -15.02 -23.01
C CYS A 832 0.67 -15.73 -24.36
N ILE A 833 1.39 -16.86 -24.51
CA ILE A 833 1.39 -17.66 -25.73
C ILE A 833 0.00 -18.22 -26.00
N ASN A 834 -0.62 -18.87 -25.00
CA ASN A 834 -1.90 -19.54 -25.16
C ASN A 834 -3.03 -18.55 -25.44
N GLN A 835 -3.05 -17.38 -24.81
CA GLN A 835 -4.04 -16.34 -25.08
C GLN A 835 -3.98 -15.85 -26.53
N VAL A 836 -2.81 -15.49 -27.06
CA VAL A 836 -2.72 -15.07 -28.48
C VAL A 836 -3.11 -16.21 -29.41
N THR A 837 -2.65 -17.43 -29.10
CA THR A 837 -2.91 -18.61 -29.92
C THR A 837 -4.40 -18.94 -29.98
N GLN A 838 -5.11 -18.83 -28.86
CA GLN A 838 -6.55 -19.00 -28.76
C GLN A 838 -7.29 -18.08 -29.75
N TYR A 839 -6.94 -16.79 -29.80
CA TYR A 839 -7.58 -15.84 -30.72
C TYR A 839 -7.26 -16.13 -32.19
N VAL A 840 -6.05 -16.61 -32.51
CA VAL A 840 -5.72 -17.07 -33.87
C VAL A 840 -6.54 -18.29 -34.27
N LEU A 841 -6.73 -19.25 -33.37
CA LEU A 841 -7.58 -20.41 -33.63
C LEU A 841 -9.06 -20.03 -33.82
N ILE A 842 -9.55 -19.03 -33.08
CA ILE A 842 -10.88 -18.46 -33.27
C ILE A 842 -10.98 -17.79 -34.66
N ALA A 843 -9.97 -17.04 -35.09
CA ALA A 843 -9.91 -16.42 -36.42
C ALA A 843 -9.86 -17.45 -37.56
N LEU A 844 -9.33 -18.65 -37.32
CA LEU A 844 -9.30 -19.79 -38.25
C LEU A 844 -10.54 -20.70 -38.15
N ASP A 845 -11.58 -20.26 -37.44
CA ASP A 845 -12.85 -20.96 -37.21
C ASP A 845 -12.70 -22.36 -36.56
N GLN A 846 -11.67 -22.54 -35.72
CA GLN A 846 -11.36 -23.80 -35.02
C GLN A 846 -11.96 -23.89 -33.61
N GLN A 847 -13.12 -23.27 -33.37
CA GLN A 847 -13.74 -23.17 -32.03
C GLN A 847 -14.03 -24.55 -31.41
N ARG A 848 -14.48 -25.52 -32.19
CA ARG A 848 -14.76 -26.90 -31.70
C ARG A 848 -13.50 -27.62 -31.23
N PHE A 849 -12.36 -27.36 -31.87
CA PHE A 849 -11.08 -27.91 -31.44
C PHE A 849 -10.63 -27.27 -30.13
N LEU A 850 -10.82 -25.95 -30.00
CA LEU A 850 -10.54 -25.21 -28.78
C LEU A 850 -11.29 -25.80 -27.57
N THR A 851 -12.59 -26.10 -27.71
CA THR A 851 -13.39 -26.75 -26.66
C THR A 851 -12.78 -28.09 -26.23
N LYS A 852 -12.34 -28.92 -27.19
CA LYS A 852 -11.69 -30.22 -26.89
C LYS A 852 -10.37 -30.04 -26.16
N ALA A 853 -9.56 -29.07 -26.56
CA ALA A 853 -8.30 -28.76 -25.88
C ALA A 853 -8.53 -28.30 -24.43
N PHE A 854 -9.51 -27.44 -24.18
CA PHE A 854 -9.89 -27.03 -22.82
C PHE A 854 -10.39 -28.21 -21.97
N MET A 855 -11.17 -29.14 -22.54
CA MET A 855 -11.58 -30.34 -21.80
C MET A 855 -10.36 -31.17 -21.34
N ILE A 856 -9.34 -31.31 -22.19
CA ILE A 856 -8.09 -32.01 -21.83
C ILE A 856 -7.35 -31.25 -20.72
N GLY A 857 -7.22 -29.93 -20.85
CA GLY A 857 -6.58 -29.07 -19.84
C GLY A 857 -7.28 -29.14 -18.49
N VAL A 858 -8.62 -29.04 -18.46
CA VAL A 858 -9.43 -29.16 -17.24
C VAL A 858 -9.30 -30.53 -16.62
N ALA A 859 -9.35 -31.61 -17.41
CA ALA A 859 -9.20 -32.98 -16.90
C ALA A 859 -7.83 -33.17 -16.25
N PHE A 860 -6.75 -32.74 -16.91
CA PHE A 860 -5.40 -32.78 -16.34
C PHE A 860 -5.32 -31.96 -15.05
N ASN A 861 -5.79 -30.72 -15.07
CA ASN A 861 -5.72 -29.80 -13.94
C ASN A 861 -6.46 -30.37 -12.72
N LEU A 862 -7.69 -30.88 -12.91
CA LEU A 862 -8.49 -31.49 -11.85
C LEU A 862 -7.80 -32.74 -11.28
N ILE A 863 -7.35 -33.67 -12.12
CA ILE A 863 -6.71 -34.92 -11.69
C ILE A 863 -5.40 -34.62 -10.95
N ALA A 864 -4.55 -33.75 -11.51
CA ALA A 864 -3.29 -33.38 -10.89
C ALA A 864 -3.52 -32.71 -9.54
N ASN A 865 -4.49 -31.79 -9.44
CA ASN A 865 -4.79 -31.11 -8.18
C ASN A 865 -5.32 -32.07 -7.12
N LEU A 866 -6.20 -33.02 -7.48
CA LEU A 866 -6.69 -34.05 -6.55
C LEU A 866 -5.55 -34.95 -6.01
N ILE A 867 -4.53 -35.24 -6.82
CA ILE A 867 -3.41 -36.09 -6.43
C ILE A 867 -2.38 -35.32 -5.57
N PHE A 868 -2.01 -34.11 -5.97
CA PHE A 868 -0.83 -33.42 -5.39
C PHE A 868 -1.16 -32.35 -4.33
N ILE A 869 -2.34 -31.71 -4.35
CA ILE A 869 -2.73 -30.74 -3.29
C ILE A 869 -2.73 -31.37 -1.90
N PRO A 870 -3.23 -32.61 -1.68
CA PRO A 870 -3.18 -33.23 -0.36
C PRO A 870 -1.76 -33.34 0.21
N LYS A 871 -0.74 -33.49 -0.64
CA LYS A 871 0.66 -33.62 -0.23
C LYS A 871 1.40 -32.29 -0.12
N TYR A 872 1.23 -31.38 -1.08
CA TYR A 872 2.04 -30.16 -1.21
C TYR A 872 1.26 -28.84 -1.12
N SER A 873 -0.04 -28.86 -0.83
CA SER A 873 -0.86 -27.66 -0.61
C SER A 873 -0.82 -26.68 -1.81
N TYR A 874 -0.80 -25.37 -1.54
CA TYR A 874 -0.76 -24.30 -2.54
C TYR A 874 0.49 -24.34 -3.46
N GLN A 875 1.58 -24.99 -3.03
CA GLN A 875 2.78 -25.14 -3.86
C GLN A 875 2.51 -26.07 -5.05
N ALA A 876 1.77 -27.16 -4.82
CA ALA A 876 1.31 -28.02 -5.91
C ALA A 876 0.37 -27.27 -6.85
N ALA A 877 -0.59 -26.50 -6.33
CA ALA A 877 -1.50 -25.71 -7.15
C ALA A 877 -0.74 -24.74 -8.09
N ALA A 878 0.28 -24.05 -7.56
CA ALA A 878 1.12 -23.14 -8.35
C ALA A 878 1.88 -23.85 -9.49
N VAL A 879 2.48 -25.02 -9.22
CA VAL A 879 3.19 -25.79 -10.25
C VAL A 879 2.22 -26.40 -11.27
N ILE A 880 1.07 -26.91 -10.81
CA ILE A 880 0.04 -27.51 -11.67
C ILE A 880 -0.54 -26.47 -12.63
N ALA A 881 -0.69 -25.22 -12.20
CA ALA A 881 -1.11 -24.13 -13.09
C ALA A 881 -0.15 -23.97 -14.28
N ILE A 882 1.17 -24.01 -14.06
CA ILE A 882 2.17 -23.98 -15.13
C ILE A 882 2.04 -25.19 -16.04
N LEU A 883 1.98 -26.40 -15.45
CA LEU A 883 1.86 -27.63 -16.23
C LEU A 883 0.58 -27.67 -17.06
N SER A 884 -0.50 -27.10 -16.55
CA SER A 884 -1.80 -27.02 -17.22
C SER A 884 -1.75 -26.11 -18.46
N GLU A 885 -1.03 -24.99 -18.40
CA GLU A 885 -0.76 -24.15 -19.58
C GLU A 885 0.08 -24.88 -20.63
N ILE A 886 1.08 -25.66 -20.20
CA ILE A 886 1.88 -26.48 -21.12
C ILE A 886 1.01 -27.56 -21.78
N VAL A 887 0.11 -28.20 -21.03
CA VAL A 887 -0.84 -29.18 -21.54
C VAL A 887 -1.81 -28.56 -22.55
N LEU A 888 -2.22 -27.29 -22.40
CA LEU A 888 -3.00 -26.56 -23.39
C LEU A 888 -2.19 -26.14 -24.62
N LEU A 889 -0.91 -25.80 -24.44
CA LEU A 889 -0.03 -25.36 -25.51
C LEU A 889 0.15 -26.45 -26.58
N ILE A 890 0.22 -27.72 -26.18
CA ILE A 890 0.42 -28.86 -27.09
C ILE A 890 -0.71 -28.98 -28.14
N PRO A 891 -2.00 -29.13 -27.78
CA PRO A 891 -3.08 -29.20 -28.75
C PRO A 891 -3.24 -27.89 -29.52
N PHE A 892 -3.03 -26.73 -28.90
CA PHE A 892 -3.06 -25.44 -29.59
C PHE A 892 -2.01 -25.39 -30.71
N TYR A 893 -0.76 -25.74 -30.41
CA TYR A 893 0.31 -25.79 -31.39
C TYR A 893 0.06 -26.82 -32.49
N TYR A 894 -0.48 -28.00 -32.15
CA TYR A 894 -0.88 -28.99 -33.14
C TYR A 894 -1.89 -28.42 -34.15
N CYS A 895 -2.90 -27.69 -33.66
CA CYS A 895 -3.92 -27.07 -34.51
C CYS A 895 -3.36 -25.93 -35.36
N VAL A 896 -2.48 -25.08 -34.80
CA VAL A 896 -1.77 -24.03 -35.54
C VAL A 896 -0.90 -24.62 -36.64
N ARG A 897 -0.12 -25.67 -36.35
CA ARG A 897 0.73 -26.32 -37.34
C ARG A 897 -0.08 -26.90 -38.50
N ARG A 898 -1.26 -27.46 -38.20
CA ARG A 898 -2.17 -28.04 -39.20
C ARG A 898 -2.86 -26.97 -40.06
N ASN A 899 -3.33 -25.89 -39.46
CA ASN A 899 -4.21 -24.91 -40.12
C ASN A 899 -3.51 -23.63 -40.57
N LEU A 900 -2.31 -23.32 -40.05
CA LEU A 900 -1.55 -22.11 -40.36
C LEU A 900 -0.16 -22.44 -40.92
N ALA A 901 0.83 -22.72 -40.07
CA ALA A 901 2.21 -23.06 -40.43
C ALA A 901 3.01 -23.54 -39.21
N PRO A 902 4.14 -24.25 -39.38
CA PRO A 902 5.10 -24.47 -38.29
C PRO A 902 5.70 -23.14 -37.82
N ILE A 903 5.75 -22.96 -36.49
CA ILE A 903 6.23 -21.72 -35.87
C ILE A 903 7.72 -21.86 -35.54
N PRO A 904 8.57 -20.87 -35.88
CA PRO A 904 10.00 -20.92 -35.62
C PRO A 904 10.31 -20.55 -34.15
N TRP A 905 9.91 -21.41 -33.20
CA TRP A 905 10.02 -21.17 -31.75
C TRP A 905 11.40 -20.70 -31.30
N LEU A 906 12.46 -21.36 -31.79
CA LEU A 906 13.83 -21.01 -31.42
C LEU A 906 14.09 -19.54 -31.74
N SER A 907 13.75 -19.07 -32.94
CA SER A 907 13.95 -17.69 -33.41
C SER A 907 13.17 -16.63 -32.63
N ILE A 908 12.07 -17.03 -31.98
CA ILE A 908 11.20 -16.13 -31.21
C ILE A 908 11.72 -16.01 -29.77
N VAL A 909 12.13 -17.14 -29.17
CA VAL A 909 12.40 -17.24 -27.72
C VAL A 909 13.84 -16.92 -27.36
N TRP A 910 14.82 -17.24 -28.21
CA TRP A 910 16.23 -17.21 -27.79
C TRP A 910 16.73 -15.80 -27.40
N ARG A 911 16.31 -14.73 -28.12
CA ARG A 911 16.77 -13.36 -27.83
C ARG A 911 16.19 -12.84 -26.51
N PRO A 912 14.85 -12.88 -26.30
CA PRO A 912 14.28 -12.48 -25.02
C PRO A 912 14.78 -13.36 -23.86
N ALA A 913 14.90 -14.67 -24.06
CA ALA A 913 15.37 -15.58 -23.02
C ALA A 913 16.83 -15.29 -22.59
N LEU A 914 17.73 -15.04 -23.54
CA LEU A 914 19.11 -14.66 -23.23
C LEU A 914 19.18 -13.32 -22.48
N ALA A 915 18.42 -12.31 -22.93
CA ALA A 915 18.37 -11.02 -22.26
C ALA A 915 17.80 -11.14 -20.83
N SER A 916 16.74 -11.92 -20.63
CA SER A 916 16.16 -12.20 -19.31
C SER A 916 17.10 -13.01 -18.41
N ALA A 917 17.85 -13.97 -18.97
CA ALA A 917 18.85 -14.73 -18.22
C ALA A 917 20.02 -13.85 -17.75
N LEU A 918 20.52 -12.95 -18.60
CA LEU A 918 21.55 -11.97 -18.21
C LEU A 918 21.05 -11.03 -17.12
N MET A 919 19.80 -10.56 -17.24
CA MET A 919 19.15 -9.77 -16.19
C MET A 919 19.07 -10.56 -14.87
N GLY A 920 18.60 -11.80 -14.90
CA GLY A 920 18.51 -12.67 -13.73
C GLY A 920 19.87 -12.95 -13.08
N ALA A 921 20.91 -13.14 -13.88
CA ALA A 921 22.28 -13.32 -13.37
C ALA A 921 22.78 -12.06 -12.64
N VAL A 922 22.50 -10.87 -13.16
CA VAL A 922 22.83 -9.62 -12.46
C VAL A 922 22.00 -9.45 -11.19
N MET A 923 20.71 -9.77 -11.22
CA MET A 923 19.87 -9.71 -10.02
C MET A 923 20.36 -10.65 -8.92
N TRP A 924 20.83 -11.84 -9.30
CA TRP A 924 21.44 -12.79 -8.38
C TRP A 924 22.78 -12.29 -7.80
N LEU A 925 23.66 -11.74 -8.64
CA LEU A 925 24.94 -11.16 -8.18
C LEU A 925 24.76 -9.94 -7.27
N LEU A 926 23.62 -9.26 -7.36
CA LEU A 926 23.30 -8.02 -6.67
C LEU A 926 22.18 -8.21 -5.64
N GLU A 927 21.92 -9.44 -5.17
CA GLU A 927 20.77 -9.74 -4.30
C GLU A 927 20.80 -8.98 -2.96
N ASP A 928 21.98 -8.60 -2.48
CA ASP A 928 22.16 -7.80 -1.25
C ASP A 928 21.87 -6.30 -1.45
N LEU A 929 21.74 -5.82 -2.69
CA LEU A 929 21.40 -4.43 -2.95
C LEU A 929 19.93 -4.16 -2.62
N ASN A 930 19.66 -2.94 -2.15
CA ASN A 930 18.29 -2.48 -1.94
C ASN A 930 17.50 -2.60 -3.26
N VAL A 931 16.26 -3.10 -3.17
CA VAL A 931 15.36 -3.30 -4.31
C VAL A 931 15.18 -2.04 -5.17
N LEU A 932 15.26 -0.85 -4.57
CA LEU A 932 15.22 0.44 -5.28
C LEU A 932 16.38 0.66 -6.26
N LEU A 933 17.51 -0.02 -6.07
CA LEU A 933 18.67 -0.04 -6.98
C LEU A 933 18.67 -1.30 -7.85
N LEU A 934 18.21 -2.44 -7.31
CA LEU A 934 18.15 -3.71 -8.02
C LEU A 934 17.23 -3.65 -9.25
N ILE A 935 16.03 -3.08 -9.10
CA ILE A 935 15.05 -3.02 -10.21
C ILE A 935 15.56 -2.14 -11.37
N PRO A 936 16.01 -0.88 -11.15
CA PRO A 936 16.52 -0.06 -12.25
C PRO A 936 17.77 -0.67 -12.91
N SER A 937 18.69 -1.25 -12.14
CA SER A 937 19.89 -1.89 -12.70
C SER A 937 19.53 -3.12 -13.55
N ALA A 938 18.63 -3.98 -13.07
CA ALA A 938 18.09 -5.10 -13.83
C ALA A 938 17.39 -4.63 -15.13
N ALA A 939 16.57 -3.59 -15.06
CA ALA A 939 15.89 -3.04 -16.23
C ALA A 939 16.91 -2.52 -17.28
N VAL A 940 17.93 -1.77 -16.86
CA VAL A 940 18.99 -1.29 -17.76
C VAL A 940 19.71 -2.46 -18.42
N VAL A 941 20.12 -3.47 -17.65
CA VAL A 941 20.79 -4.67 -18.17
C VAL A 941 19.90 -5.39 -19.19
N TYR A 942 18.62 -5.57 -18.88
CA TYR A 942 17.67 -6.21 -19.77
C TYR A 942 17.52 -5.47 -21.10
N PHE A 943 17.32 -4.15 -21.07
CA PHE A 943 17.18 -3.34 -22.29
C PHE A 943 18.47 -3.31 -23.10
N VAL A 944 19.63 -3.17 -22.47
CA VAL A 944 20.94 -3.21 -23.15
C VAL A 944 21.16 -4.58 -23.79
N ALA A 945 20.86 -5.67 -23.07
CA ALA A 945 20.99 -7.03 -23.59
C ALA A 945 20.04 -7.28 -24.78
N LEU A 946 18.78 -6.85 -24.69
CA LEU A 946 17.83 -6.94 -25.81
C LEU A 946 18.34 -6.22 -27.06
N ILE A 947 18.88 -5.01 -26.89
CA ILE A 947 19.45 -4.22 -28.00
C ILE A 947 20.68 -4.93 -28.58
N ALA A 948 21.60 -5.38 -27.71
CA ALA A 948 22.84 -6.04 -28.12
C ALA A 948 22.60 -7.34 -28.91
N VAL A 949 21.56 -8.10 -28.54
CA VAL A 949 21.17 -9.35 -29.21
C VAL A 949 20.36 -9.08 -30.50
N GLY A 950 20.11 -7.80 -30.83
CA GLY A 950 19.37 -7.39 -32.03
C GLY A 950 17.91 -7.82 -31.98
N ALA A 951 17.28 -7.75 -30.81
CA ALA A 951 15.90 -8.19 -30.62
C ALA A 951 14.89 -7.33 -31.42
N PHE A 952 15.19 -6.04 -31.62
CA PHE A 952 14.38 -5.11 -32.43
C PHE A 952 14.90 -5.05 -33.87
N GLY A 953 14.25 -5.76 -34.79
CA GLY A 953 14.40 -5.62 -36.24
C GLY A 953 13.61 -4.42 -36.81
N GLY A 954 13.67 -4.27 -38.14
CA GLY A 954 13.11 -3.10 -38.85
C GLY A 954 11.58 -2.93 -38.73
N GLU A 955 10.83 -4.03 -38.72
CA GLU A 955 9.36 -3.99 -38.54
C GLU A 955 8.97 -3.61 -37.10
N GLU A 956 9.68 -4.11 -36.09
CA GLU A 956 9.41 -3.80 -34.67
C GLU A 956 9.77 -2.34 -34.35
N MET A 957 10.90 -1.86 -34.87
CA MET A 957 11.34 -0.47 -34.72
C MET A 957 10.39 0.50 -35.43
N GLY A 958 9.87 0.12 -36.61
CA GLY A 958 8.85 0.89 -37.33
C GLY A 958 7.52 1.01 -36.58
N LEU A 959 7.12 -0.03 -35.85
CA LEU A 959 5.91 -0.04 -35.03
C LEU A 959 6.09 0.78 -33.73
N LEU A 960 7.22 0.66 -33.06
CA LEU A 960 7.58 1.50 -31.91
C LEU A 960 7.62 2.99 -32.27
N LYS A 961 8.19 3.35 -33.44
CA LYS A 961 8.20 4.73 -33.97
C LYS A 961 6.80 5.28 -34.29
N ARG A 962 5.81 4.42 -34.55
CA ARG A 962 4.41 4.83 -34.81
C ARG A 962 3.56 4.92 -33.55
N LEU A 963 3.87 4.11 -32.52
CA LEU A 963 3.12 4.07 -31.25
C LEU A 963 3.53 5.18 -30.28
N PHE A 964 4.78 5.65 -30.33
CA PHE A 964 5.23 6.81 -29.57
C PHE A 964 5.34 8.03 -30.52
N PRO A 965 4.45 9.03 -30.43
CA PRO A 965 4.52 10.27 -31.22
C PRO A 965 5.61 11.21 -30.66
N VAL A 966 6.75 10.64 -30.29
CA VAL A 966 7.98 11.33 -29.95
C VAL A 966 8.96 10.91 -31.03
N GLU A 967 9.44 11.87 -31.82
CA GLU A 967 10.51 11.64 -32.79
C GLU A 967 11.77 11.20 -32.03
N TRP A 968 11.90 9.89 -31.79
CA TRP A 968 13.15 9.28 -31.33
C TRP A 968 14.13 9.32 -32.50
N SER A 969 14.82 10.45 -32.67
CA SER A 969 16.04 10.58 -33.47
C SER A 969 17.25 10.01 -32.72
N LEU A 970 17.05 8.84 -32.10
CA LEU A 970 18.06 8.03 -31.43
C LEU A 970 18.01 6.62 -32.02
N PHE A 971 18.16 6.49 -33.33
CA PHE A 971 18.64 5.30 -34.04
C PHE A 971 19.24 5.72 -35.37
#